data_AF-A0A967CA36-F1
#
_entry.id   AF-A0A967CA36-F1
#
_cell.length_a   1.000
_cell.length_b   1.000
_cell.length_c   1.000
_cell.angle_alpha   90.00
_cell.angle_beta   90.00
_cell.angle_gamma   90.00
#
_symmetry.space_group_name_H-M   'P 1'
#
loop_
_entity.id
_entity.type
_entity.pdbx_description
1 polymer ?
#
loop_
_entity_poly.entity_id
_entity_poly.type
_entity_poly.pdbx_seq_one_letter_code
_entity_poly.pdbx_strand_id
1 'polypeptide(L)'
;MSGFRLPSCGLIDRSRPLHFTFDGKRYQGFAGDSLASALLANGVDILGRSFKYHRPRGLFSAGVEEPNAMVTLRSSARTEPNCKAPMVELFEGLEAKSQNRWPSLGLDIMALNGLAGPLLSAGFYYKTFMGPTRKAWMFYEHFIRKAAGMGAGTQLRDPDRYEETNAFCDVLIAGAGPTGLMAALAAAQSGARIVLVDDQAEMGGSLRGTSLTVGEAAGDIWCRSALAVLSALPNVTLLPRTTVYGYYDDNTFGAVERVSDHLPVPPEATPRQRHWTIRAKQLVIAAGAIERPLIFAGNDTPGVMLADAIRIYVERYGVSPGQRIALFANNDGAYRTVAALAKAGVTVVAVVDPRPEIGAEARSVVEGCGAELLTGHVVTRARGGRRLAAIEVTPYDPANGVQDRLHRSIPVDCLAVSGGWTPTIHLASQASGPARWDEALAAFLPGEPTQPWQAAGACSGELSTAACLTAGIQAGAEAARACGFAPSPISVPAVGPEITCDAILPLWDARPAGGKGKAFVDLQHDVTASDVSLAHREGFRSVEHLKRYTTLGMATDQGKTSNMAGLALMAQERGLSIPEVGTTRFRPPYTPIALGALAGQARGAHFRPLRRTPMHDWHVAEGADMMEVGLWQRPRVYRRDGETVEQAYIREARQVRQSVGIVDVSTLGKIDVQGPDAAEFLNRVYSNGFLKLPEGKARYGLMLREDGFLWDDGTTWRLGEHRFLMTTTTANAAPVLAQLEFLLAAVWPEMKVAVTSVSDQWAAMAVSGPKARDLLAAVLDDIGMSNEAFPFMGVREGHLDGVPVLVARLSFSGELAYEVYAGAHSGEAVWRRIMAAGEAFDVVAYGLEALGTLRIEKGHVAGPELDGRTTAEDLGLGGMTSRRKDYIGSAMMDREGLVDDNRMKLVGLISRDGQPVRSGSHLIVPNGESPPRSLGHVTSSTYSPALEKYIALGLLEDGRNRIGEALVATYPLKGHNVDVEVVSSHFFDPEGSRMHV
;
A
#
# COMPACT_ATOMS: atom_id res chain seq x y z
N MET A 1 11.73 -21.44 32.72
CA MET A 1 10.95 -20.27 33.09
C MET A 1 9.93 -20.71 34.15
N SER A 2 9.64 -19.84 35.10
CA SER A 2 8.74 -20.09 36.24
C SER A 2 8.04 -18.79 36.62
N GLY A 3 7.62 -18.05 35.59
CA GLY A 3 7.21 -16.66 35.70
C GLY A 3 6.09 -16.46 36.72
N PHE A 4 6.15 -15.35 37.44
CA PHE A 4 5.17 -15.03 38.48
C PHE A 4 5.04 -13.52 38.70
N ARG A 5 3.85 -13.11 39.15
CA ARG A 5 3.57 -11.71 39.54
C ARG A 5 4.28 -11.40 40.86
N LEU A 6 4.99 -10.28 40.90
CA LEU A 6 5.58 -9.74 42.12
C LEU A 6 4.50 -9.10 43.01
N PRO A 7 4.62 -9.15 44.34
CA PRO A 7 3.61 -8.62 45.26
C PRO A 7 3.50 -7.09 45.20
N SER A 8 4.60 -6.41 44.91
CA SER A 8 4.72 -4.96 44.74
C SER A 8 5.40 -4.63 43.40
N CYS A 9 5.55 -3.34 43.08
CA CYS A 9 6.12 -2.82 41.83
C CYS A 9 5.20 -2.95 40.59
N GLY A 10 5.62 -2.32 39.49
CA GLY A 10 4.91 -2.25 38.22
C GLY A 10 4.02 -1.01 38.07
N LEU A 11 3.93 -0.50 36.85
CA LEU A 11 2.99 0.52 36.39
C LEU A 11 1.68 -0.14 35.91
N ILE A 12 1.09 -0.97 36.78
CA ILE A 12 -0.18 -1.66 36.54
C ILE A 12 -1.21 -1.26 37.59
N ASP A 13 -2.48 -1.22 37.21
CA ASP A 13 -3.58 -0.95 38.13
C ASP A 13 -4.12 -2.27 38.71
N ARG A 14 -3.62 -2.62 39.89
CA ARG A 14 -4.03 -3.83 40.62
C ARG A 14 -5.48 -3.80 41.10
N SER A 15 -6.13 -2.65 41.10
CA SER A 15 -7.56 -2.52 41.43
C SER A 15 -8.48 -2.89 40.26
N ARG A 16 -7.93 -2.96 39.04
CA ARG A 16 -8.65 -3.24 37.80
C ARG A 16 -8.16 -4.53 37.14
N PRO A 17 -8.60 -5.70 37.62
CA PRO A 17 -8.30 -6.97 36.97
C PRO A 17 -8.95 -7.03 35.58
N LEU A 18 -8.26 -7.65 34.62
CA LEU A 18 -8.73 -7.90 33.27
C LEU A 18 -8.69 -9.40 32.96
N HIS A 19 -9.74 -9.93 32.33
CA HIS A 19 -9.81 -11.34 31.93
C HIS A 19 -9.54 -11.48 30.44
N PHE A 20 -8.78 -12.52 30.09
CA PHE A 20 -8.45 -12.81 28.70
C PHE A 20 -8.33 -14.31 28.47
N THR A 21 -8.35 -14.71 27.20
CA THR A 21 -8.20 -16.10 26.80
C THR A 21 -6.97 -16.26 25.91
N PHE A 22 -6.13 -17.23 26.25
CA PHE A 22 -5.00 -17.64 25.42
C PHE A 22 -5.09 -19.15 25.16
N ASP A 23 -5.09 -19.54 23.89
CA ASP A 23 -5.21 -20.94 23.46
C ASP A 23 -6.46 -21.65 24.04
N GLY A 24 -7.55 -20.91 24.24
CA GLY A 24 -8.80 -21.43 24.80
C GLY A 24 -8.82 -21.55 26.33
N LYS A 25 -7.71 -21.26 27.03
CA LYS A 25 -7.65 -21.20 28.49
C LYS A 25 -7.80 -19.76 28.97
N ARG A 26 -8.59 -19.57 30.03
CA ARG A 26 -8.80 -18.27 30.67
C ARG A 26 -7.66 -17.93 31.62
N TYR A 27 -7.27 -16.67 31.62
CA TYR A 27 -6.24 -16.07 32.46
C TYR A 27 -6.70 -14.70 32.97
N GLN A 28 -5.97 -14.17 33.95
CA GLN A 28 -6.22 -12.85 34.55
C GLN A 28 -4.95 -12.01 34.51
N GLY A 29 -5.08 -10.76 34.12
CA GLY A 29 -4.05 -9.72 34.24
C GLY A 29 -4.63 -8.46 34.88
N PHE A 30 -3.95 -7.34 34.71
CA PHE A 30 -4.36 -6.03 35.22
C PHE A 30 -4.31 -4.98 34.12
N ALA A 31 -5.09 -3.91 34.27
CA ALA A 31 -4.96 -2.75 33.39
C ALA A 31 -3.51 -2.21 33.45
N GLY A 32 -2.92 -1.93 32.29
CA GLY A 32 -1.51 -1.59 32.14
C GLY A 32 -0.61 -2.77 31.74
N ASP A 33 -1.07 -4.01 31.84
CA ASP A 33 -0.35 -5.17 31.30
C ASP A 33 -0.34 -5.14 29.76
N SER A 34 0.75 -5.65 29.18
CA SER A 34 0.73 -6.25 27.84
C SER A 34 0.30 -7.72 27.92
N LEU A 35 -0.16 -8.31 26.82
CA LEU A 35 -0.46 -9.74 26.73
C LEU A 35 0.74 -10.59 27.17
N ALA A 36 1.96 -10.23 26.78
CA ALA A 36 3.18 -10.93 27.20
C ALA A 36 3.39 -10.88 28.72
N SER A 37 3.26 -9.70 29.33
CA SER A 37 3.44 -9.55 30.78
C SER A 37 2.38 -10.33 31.58
N ALA A 38 1.13 -10.34 31.12
CA ALA A 38 0.05 -11.08 31.76
C ALA A 38 0.23 -12.60 31.62
N LEU A 39 0.65 -13.09 30.44
CA LEU A 39 0.97 -14.50 30.24
C LEU A 39 2.12 -14.95 31.15
N LEU A 40 3.18 -14.14 31.24
CA LEU A 40 4.33 -14.41 32.09
C LEU A 40 3.94 -14.45 33.57
N ALA A 41 3.10 -13.50 34.01
CA ALA A 41 2.58 -13.45 35.38
C ALA A 41 1.76 -14.70 35.77
N ASN A 42 1.16 -15.37 34.79
CA ASN A 42 0.39 -16.60 34.95
C ASN A 42 1.24 -17.87 34.73
N GLY A 43 2.57 -17.76 34.65
CA GLY A 43 3.49 -18.90 34.51
C GLY A 43 3.42 -19.59 33.14
N VAL A 44 3.05 -18.86 32.08
CA VAL A 44 3.04 -19.40 30.72
C VAL A 44 4.45 -19.34 30.12
N ASP A 45 5.15 -20.47 30.11
CA ASP A 45 6.55 -20.55 29.70
C ASP A 45 6.77 -20.66 28.17
N ILE A 46 5.79 -21.22 27.45
CA ILE A 46 5.88 -21.46 26.00
C ILE A 46 4.79 -20.63 25.35
N LEU A 47 5.16 -19.77 24.41
CA LEU A 47 4.25 -18.88 23.69
C LEU A 47 4.20 -19.18 22.19
N GLY A 48 5.15 -19.98 21.69
CA GLY A 48 5.23 -20.34 20.28
C GLY A 48 6.07 -21.57 20.04
N ARG A 49 6.15 -21.94 18.76
CA ARG A 49 6.96 -23.02 18.22
C ARG A 49 7.76 -22.49 17.05
N SER A 50 9.02 -22.91 16.97
CA SER A 50 9.93 -22.41 15.94
C SER A 50 9.49 -22.88 14.55
N PHE A 51 9.71 -22.03 13.55
CA PHE A 51 9.18 -22.19 12.19
C PHE A 51 9.55 -23.52 11.52
N LYS A 52 10.83 -23.92 11.62
CA LYS A 52 11.39 -25.05 10.87
C LYS A 52 11.53 -26.29 11.74
N TYR A 53 12.02 -26.10 12.97
CA TYR A 53 12.34 -27.20 13.88
C TYR A 53 11.25 -27.49 14.90
N HIS A 54 10.18 -26.68 14.97
CA HIS A 54 9.11 -26.78 15.97
C HIS A 54 9.64 -26.85 17.42
N ARG A 55 10.77 -26.19 17.68
CA ARG A 55 11.35 -26.11 19.02
C ARG A 55 10.46 -25.23 19.89
N PRO A 56 10.26 -25.57 21.18
CA PRO A 56 9.54 -24.70 22.11
C PRO A 56 10.18 -23.31 22.13
N ARG A 57 9.37 -22.26 22.00
CA ARG A 57 9.83 -20.87 22.12
C ARG A 57 9.06 -20.14 23.22
N GLY A 58 9.82 -19.47 24.08
CA GLY A 58 9.30 -18.57 25.10
C GLY A 58 9.43 -17.12 24.66
N LEU A 59 8.96 -16.23 25.53
CA LEU A 59 9.19 -14.79 25.41
C LEU A 59 10.70 -14.49 25.38
N PHE A 60 11.12 -13.52 24.57
CA PHE A 60 12.55 -13.20 24.41
C PHE A 60 12.88 -11.74 24.74
N SER A 61 11.96 -10.83 24.42
CA SER A 61 12.13 -9.38 24.50
C SER A 61 10.89 -8.70 25.10
N ALA A 62 10.84 -7.37 25.05
CA ALA A 62 9.72 -6.59 25.62
C ALA A 62 9.10 -5.57 24.66
N GLY A 63 9.51 -5.54 23.39
CA GLY A 63 9.03 -4.56 22.43
C GLY A 63 8.84 -5.09 21.00
N VAL A 64 9.07 -4.20 20.03
CA VAL A 64 8.93 -4.47 18.59
C VAL A 64 9.97 -5.45 18.04
N GLU A 65 11.03 -5.70 18.80
CA GLU A 65 12.11 -6.63 18.50
C GLU A 65 11.77 -8.10 18.79
N GLU A 66 10.58 -8.39 19.35
CA GLU A 66 10.17 -9.76 19.71
C GLU A 66 10.14 -10.73 18.51
N PRO A 67 10.97 -11.79 18.54
CA PRO A 67 11.03 -12.77 17.45
C PRO A 67 10.19 -14.03 17.68
N ASN A 68 9.79 -14.34 18.92
CA ASN A 68 9.22 -15.64 19.29
C ASN A 68 7.72 -15.57 19.57
N ALA A 69 7.28 -14.66 20.45
CA ALA A 69 5.93 -14.61 21.01
C ALA A 69 4.92 -13.96 20.06
N MET A 70 4.74 -14.57 18.89
CA MET A 70 3.76 -14.16 17.88
C MET A 70 2.41 -14.83 18.14
N VAL A 71 1.34 -14.04 18.12
CA VAL A 71 -0.03 -14.50 18.37
C VAL A 71 -0.98 -14.06 17.27
N THR A 72 -2.06 -14.82 17.09
CA THR A 72 -3.24 -14.39 16.34
C THR A 72 -4.26 -13.83 17.33
N LEU A 73 -4.69 -12.60 17.12
CA LEU A 73 -5.70 -11.93 17.94
C LEU A 73 -7.10 -12.07 17.34
N ARG A 74 -8.10 -12.01 18.22
CA ARG A 74 -9.53 -11.96 17.88
C ARG A 74 -9.97 -13.18 17.04
N SER A 75 -11.14 -13.09 16.44
CA SER A 75 -11.76 -14.18 15.66
C SER A 75 -12.60 -13.65 14.51
N SER A 76 -13.07 -14.55 13.65
CA SER A 76 -13.95 -14.26 12.52
C SER A 76 -13.38 -13.15 11.60
N ALA A 77 -14.16 -12.12 11.28
CA ALA A 77 -13.77 -11.06 10.34
C ALA A 77 -12.71 -10.09 10.89
N ARG A 78 -12.46 -10.10 12.21
CA ARG A 78 -11.46 -9.26 12.90
C ARG A 78 -10.17 -10.01 13.23
N THR A 79 -10.00 -11.23 12.71
CA THR A 79 -8.82 -12.08 12.95
C THR A 79 -7.55 -11.36 12.46
N GLU A 80 -6.57 -11.21 13.35
CA GLU A 80 -5.30 -10.57 13.03
C GLU A 80 -4.13 -11.49 13.40
N PRO A 81 -3.42 -12.07 12.42
CA PRO A 81 -2.26 -12.91 12.67
C PRO A 81 -0.99 -12.08 12.92
N ASN A 82 0.03 -12.73 13.48
CA ASN A 82 1.38 -12.19 13.63
C ASN A 82 1.48 -10.89 14.46
N CYS A 83 0.63 -10.76 15.49
CA CYS A 83 0.80 -9.72 16.50
C CYS A 83 1.90 -10.12 17.49
N LYS A 84 2.75 -9.18 17.89
CA LYS A 84 3.80 -9.42 18.90
C LYS A 84 3.21 -9.26 20.29
N ALA A 85 3.18 -10.32 21.09
CA ALA A 85 2.56 -10.30 22.42
C ALA A 85 3.03 -9.13 23.34
N PRO A 86 4.30 -8.67 23.31
CA PRO A 86 4.72 -7.50 24.09
C PRO A 86 4.09 -6.18 23.65
N MET A 87 3.71 -6.06 22.38
CA MET A 87 3.11 -4.87 21.78
C MET A 87 1.58 -4.85 21.87
N VAL A 88 0.97 -5.93 22.38
CA VAL A 88 -0.48 -6.04 22.53
C VAL A 88 -0.87 -5.59 23.93
N GLU A 89 -1.55 -4.45 24.02
CA GLU A 89 -2.16 -3.97 25.27
C GLU A 89 -3.28 -4.92 25.71
N LEU A 90 -3.29 -5.28 27.00
CA LEU A 90 -4.34 -6.13 27.54
C LEU A 90 -5.64 -5.33 27.71
N PHE A 91 -6.75 -5.90 27.26
CA PHE A 91 -8.09 -5.38 27.48
C PHE A 91 -9.05 -6.51 27.87
N GLU A 92 -10.19 -6.15 28.46
CA GLU A 92 -11.18 -7.12 28.92
C GLU A 92 -11.74 -7.97 27.77
N GLY A 93 -11.72 -9.29 27.92
CA GLY A 93 -12.22 -10.22 26.91
C GLY A 93 -11.27 -10.43 25.73
N LEU A 94 -10.01 -10.00 25.80
CA LEU A 94 -9.02 -10.25 24.76
C LEU A 94 -8.90 -11.76 24.47
N GLU A 95 -8.95 -12.14 23.19
CA GLU A 95 -8.71 -13.51 22.73
C GLU A 95 -7.45 -13.57 21.89
N ALA A 96 -6.53 -14.46 22.27
CA ALA A 96 -5.28 -14.71 21.55
C ALA A 96 -5.04 -16.21 21.36
N LYS A 97 -4.39 -16.57 20.24
CA LYS A 97 -3.99 -17.93 19.91
C LYS A 97 -2.52 -17.96 19.53
N SER A 98 -1.79 -18.95 20.02
CA SER A 98 -0.40 -19.16 19.62
C SER A 98 -0.30 -19.69 18.19
N GLN A 99 0.84 -19.45 17.56
CA GLN A 99 1.09 -19.83 16.16
C GLN A 99 2.04 -21.04 16.03
N ASN A 100 2.09 -21.63 14.83
CA ASN A 100 3.04 -22.68 14.42
C ASN A 100 3.01 -23.97 15.25
N ARG A 101 1.84 -24.37 15.77
CA ARG A 101 1.67 -25.53 16.67
C ARG A 101 0.62 -26.53 16.18
N TRP A 102 0.84 -27.83 16.38
CA TRP A 102 -0.21 -28.83 16.20
C TRP A 102 -0.03 -30.13 17.03
N PRO A 103 -1.05 -30.60 17.79
CA PRO A 103 -2.34 -29.95 18.04
C PRO A 103 -2.29 -28.80 19.07
N SER A 104 -1.23 -28.70 19.89
CA SER A 104 -1.12 -27.68 20.95
C SER A 104 0.33 -27.24 21.18
N LEU A 105 0.55 -26.16 21.96
CA LEU A 105 1.91 -25.75 22.33
C LEU A 105 2.64 -26.81 23.16
N GLY A 106 1.94 -27.51 24.05
CA GLY A 106 2.55 -28.52 24.94
C GLY A 106 2.83 -29.86 24.25
N LEU A 107 1.96 -30.23 23.30
CA LEU A 107 2.04 -31.46 22.50
C LEU A 107 2.05 -31.06 21.03
N ASP A 108 3.25 -30.92 20.46
CA ASP A 108 3.48 -30.60 19.06
C ASP A 108 4.09 -31.82 18.34
N ILE A 109 3.33 -32.44 17.44
CA ILE A 109 3.77 -33.64 16.69
C ILE A 109 4.84 -33.27 15.65
N MET A 110 4.84 -32.04 15.15
CA MET A 110 5.83 -31.57 14.17
C MET A 110 7.22 -31.38 14.80
N ALA A 111 7.34 -31.45 16.14
CA ALA A 111 8.64 -31.51 16.81
C ALA A 111 9.52 -32.70 16.37
N LEU A 112 8.93 -33.75 15.77
CA LEU A 112 9.66 -34.84 15.12
C LEU A 112 10.55 -34.36 13.97
N ASN A 113 10.24 -33.23 13.34
CA ASN A 113 11.10 -32.60 12.32
C ASN A 113 12.51 -32.30 12.84
N GLY A 114 12.66 -32.11 14.16
CA GLY A 114 13.96 -31.95 14.81
C GLY A 114 14.90 -33.16 14.61
N LEU A 115 14.37 -34.38 14.45
CA LEU A 115 15.16 -35.59 14.16
C LEU A 115 15.75 -35.57 12.75
N ALA A 116 15.07 -34.93 11.80
CA ALA A 116 15.57 -34.67 10.45
C ALA A 116 16.40 -33.38 10.36
N GLY A 117 16.76 -32.76 11.49
CA GLY A 117 17.47 -31.49 11.57
C GLY A 117 18.72 -31.36 10.67
N PRO A 118 19.57 -32.39 10.52
CA PRO A 118 20.71 -32.34 9.60
C PRO A 118 20.35 -32.25 8.11
N LEU A 119 19.19 -32.78 7.71
CA LEU A 119 18.67 -32.69 6.34
C LEU A 119 18.01 -31.32 6.08
N LEU A 120 17.53 -30.68 7.14
CA LEU A 120 16.90 -29.37 7.11
C LEU A 120 17.93 -28.26 7.39
N SER A 121 19.00 -28.16 6.61
CA SER A 121 19.95 -27.03 6.66
C SER A 121 19.47 -25.83 5.83
N ALA A 122 20.17 -24.70 5.85
CA ALA A 122 19.93 -23.63 4.89
C ALA A 122 20.04 -24.13 3.44
N GLY A 123 19.19 -23.60 2.56
CA GLY A 123 19.13 -23.99 1.15
C GLY A 123 18.54 -25.38 0.83
N PHE A 124 18.16 -26.20 1.82
CA PHE A 124 17.51 -27.51 1.62
C PHE A 124 16.35 -27.44 0.63
N TYR A 125 15.50 -26.43 0.77
CA TYR A 125 14.32 -26.25 -0.05
C TYR A 125 14.63 -26.14 -1.56
N TYR A 126 15.66 -25.35 -1.90
CA TYR A 126 16.11 -25.19 -3.27
C TYR A 126 16.66 -26.50 -3.84
N LYS A 127 17.46 -27.22 -3.06
CA LYS A 127 18.11 -28.46 -3.49
C LYS A 127 17.11 -29.61 -3.68
N THR A 128 16.11 -29.70 -2.81
CA THR A 128 15.17 -30.82 -2.78
C THR A 128 13.95 -30.62 -3.68
N PHE A 129 13.38 -29.41 -3.72
CA PHE A 129 12.09 -29.17 -4.39
C PHE A 129 12.18 -28.36 -5.69
N MET A 130 13.25 -27.60 -5.89
CA MET A 130 13.48 -26.84 -7.13
C MET A 130 14.53 -27.45 -8.07
N GLY A 131 15.25 -28.47 -7.60
CA GLY A 131 16.19 -29.25 -8.40
C GLY A 131 15.48 -30.32 -9.26
N PRO A 132 15.77 -31.62 -9.07
CA PRO A 132 15.32 -32.69 -9.99
C PRO A 132 13.79 -32.89 -10.05
N THR A 133 13.04 -32.31 -9.12
CA THR A 133 11.60 -32.54 -8.93
C THR A 133 10.73 -31.33 -9.32
N ARG A 134 11.23 -30.37 -10.11
CA ARG A 134 10.53 -29.13 -10.47
C ARG A 134 9.09 -29.32 -10.97
N LYS A 135 8.78 -30.42 -11.67
CA LYS A 135 7.41 -30.75 -12.13
C LYS A 135 6.43 -31.11 -11.00
N ALA A 136 6.94 -31.57 -9.86
CA ALA A 136 6.16 -31.92 -8.66
C ALA A 136 6.04 -30.76 -7.66
N TRP A 137 6.62 -29.59 -7.97
CA TRP A 137 6.56 -28.41 -7.12
C TRP A 137 5.15 -28.04 -6.68
N MET A 138 4.18 -27.99 -7.62
CA MET A 138 2.79 -27.63 -7.31
C MET A 138 2.14 -28.57 -6.28
N PHE A 139 2.58 -29.83 -6.24
CA PHE A 139 2.14 -30.80 -5.24
C PHE A 139 2.76 -30.50 -3.86
N TYR A 140 4.09 -30.31 -3.80
CA TYR A 140 4.77 -29.99 -2.55
C TYR A 140 4.33 -28.64 -1.96
N GLU A 141 4.11 -27.65 -2.83
CA GLU A 141 3.67 -26.30 -2.47
C GLU A 141 2.38 -26.31 -1.64
N HIS A 142 1.42 -27.18 -1.97
CA HIS A 142 0.16 -27.29 -1.23
C HIS A 142 0.39 -27.63 0.26
N PHE A 143 1.30 -28.56 0.54
CA PHE A 143 1.61 -28.98 1.92
C PHE A 143 2.55 -28.00 2.60
N ILE A 144 3.55 -27.49 1.88
CA ILE A 144 4.54 -26.57 2.43
C ILE A 144 3.88 -25.24 2.79
N ARG A 145 2.94 -24.71 2.00
CA ARG A 145 2.21 -23.48 2.38
C ARG A 145 1.44 -23.61 3.70
N LYS A 146 0.90 -24.81 4.01
CA LYS A 146 0.21 -25.06 5.29
C LYS A 146 1.18 -25.22 6.46
N ALA A 147 2.35 -25.81 6.22
CA ALA A 147 3.37 -26.03 7.25
C ALA A 147 4.27 -24.80 7.49
N ALA A 148 4.45 -23.95 6.48
CA ALA A 148 5.38 -22.82 6.47
C ALA A 148 4.69 -21.43 6.57
N GLY A 149 3.40 -21.37 6.86
CA GLY A 149 2.71 -20.10 7.11
C GLY A 149 2.92 -19.64 8.56
N MET A 150 3.29 -18.37 8.79
CA MET A 150 3.21 -17.75 10.11
C MET A 150 1.84 -17.10 10.29
N GLY A 151 1.03 -17.65 11.20
CA GLY A 151 -0.34 -17.19 11.46
C GLY A 151 -1.30 -17.38 10.28
N ALA A 152 -2.61 -17.43 10.56
CA ALA A 152 -3.63 -17.55 9.51
C ALA A 152 -4.56 -16.33 9.54
N GLY A 153 -4.65 -15.62 8.42
CA GLY A 153 -5.65 -14.57 8.22
C GLY A 153 -7.04 -15.15 7.93
N THR A 154 -8.01 -14.25 7.77
CA THR A 154 -9.40 -14.59 7.38
C THR A 154 -9.68 -14.17 5.94
N GLN A 155 -10.58 -14.87 5.27
CA GLN A 155 -11.12 -14.45 3.95
C GLN A 155 -12.39 -13.59 4.10
N LEU A 156 -12.89 -13.43 5.32
CA LEU A 156 -14.02 -12.55 5.60
C LEU A 156 -13.60 -11.09 5.44
N ARG A 157 -14.55 -10.25 5.00
CA ARG A 157 -14.32 -8.81 4.84
C ARG A 157 -14.06 -8.16 6.20
N ASP A 158 -12.97 -7.41 6.29
CA ASP A 158 -12.65 -6.59 7.46
C ASP A 158 -13.79 -5.57 7.75
N PRO A 159 -14.46 -5.65 8.92
CA PRO A 159 -15.54 -4.74 9.28
C PRO A 159 -15.03 -3.38 9.77
N ASP A 160 -13.73 -3.24 10.07
CA ASP A 160 -13.16 -2.03 10.64
C ASP A 160 -13.10 -0.87 9.64
N ARG A 161 -13.10 0.34 10.20
CA ARG A 161 -12.88 1.59 9.47
C ARG A 161 -11.44 2.04 9.66
N TYR A 162 -10.90 2.68 8.64
CA TYR A 162 -9.55 3.23 8.65
C TYR A 162 -9.64 4.69 8.19
N GLU A 163 -8.71 5.50 8.67
CA GLU A 163 -8.66 6.93 8.39
C GLU A 163 -7.29 7.30 7.83
N GLU A 164 -7.27 8.29 6.94
CA GLU A 164 -6.05 8.95 6.46
C GLU A 164 -6.08 10.41 6.91
N THR A 165 -4.95 10.94 7.34
CA THR A 165 -4.79 12.33 7.73
C THR A 165 -3.45 12.89 7.28
N ASN A 166 -3.39 14.21 7.15
CA ASN A 166 -2.19 14.94 6.77
C ASN A 166 -1.82 15.94 7.89
N ALA A 167 -0.55 15.99 8.26
CA ALA A 167 -0.04 16.92 9.25
C ALA A 167 1.19 17.68 8.74
N PHE A 168 1.35 18.91 9.23
CA PHE A 168 2.50 19.75 8.95
C PHE A 168 3.10 20.25 10.26
N CYS A 169 4.41 20.13 10.42
CA CYS A 169 5.11 20.61 11.61
C CYS A 169 6.44 21.26 11.25
N ASP A 170 6.96 22.06 12.16
CA ASP A 170 8.32 22.59 12.05
C ASP A 170 9.31 21.50 12.47
N VAL A 171 9.07 20.81 13.60
CA VAL A 171 9.92 19.72 14.07
C VAL A 171 9.09 18.46 14.34
N LEU A 172 9.43 17.37 13.65
CA LEU A 172 8.98 16.03 13.97
C LEU A 172 10.01 15.36 14.89
N ILE A 173 9.57 14.75 15.98
CA ILE A 173 10.42 14.01 16.91
C ILE A 173 9.94 12.56 16.94
N ALA A 174 10.79 11.63 16.49
CA ALA A 174 10.49 10.21 16.41
C ALA A 174 11.12 9.46 17.59
N GLY A 175 10.27 9.08 18.55
CA GLY A 175 10.63 8.44 19.82
C GLY A 175 10.46 9.42 20.99
N ALA A 176 9.70 9.02 22.01
CA ALA A 176 9.43 9.81 23.22
C ALA A 176 10.10 9.20 24.46
N GLY A 177 11.31 8.68 24.31
CA GLY A 177 12.22 8.39 25.42
C GLY A 177 12.76 9.67 26.08
N PRO A 178 13.73 9.56 27.01
CA PRO A 178 14.34 10.71 27.67
C PRO A 178 14.84 11.77 26.68
N THR A 179 15.52 11.35 25.61
CA THR A 179 16.01 12.26 24.56
C THR A 179 14.88 12.97 23.83
N GLY A 180 13.85 12.25 23.40
CA GLY A 180 12.74 12.83 22.65
C GLY A 180 11.90 13.80 23.47
N LEU A 181 11.66 13.48 24.74
CA LEU A 181 10.98 14.38 25.68
C LEU A 181 11.77 15.67 25.88
N MET A 182 13.09 15.58 26.06
CA MET A 182 13.93 16.76 26.20
C MET A 182 14.04 17.58 24.91
N ALA A 183 14.10 16.92 23.75
CA ALA A 183 14.06 17.61 22.45
C ALA A 183 12.74 18.35 22.27
N ALA A 184 11.61 17.72 22.62
CA ALA A 184 10.30 18.34 22.55
C ALA A 184 10.21 19.54 23.50
N LEU A 185 10.67 19.41 24.75
CA LEU A 185 10.66 20.52 25.71
C LEU A 185 11.50 21.71 25.22
N ALA A 186 12.72 21.45 24.72
CA ALA A 186 13.63 22.50 24.24
C ALA A 186 13.10 23.21 23.00
N ALA A 187 12.41 22.49 22.11
CA ALA A 187 11.84 23.05 20.90
C ALA A 187 10.48 23.73 21.12
N ALA A 188 9.60 23.15 21.95
CA ALA A 188 8.20 23.56 22.06
C ALA A 188 8.01 25.00 22.59
N GLN A 189 8.84 25.42 23.55
CA GLN A 189 8.74 26.77 24.12
C GLN A 189 9.15 27.89 23.15
N SER A 190 9.83 27.55 22.05
CA SER A 190 10.21 28.50 21.00
C SER A 190 9.02 28.98 20.14
N GLY A 191 7.87 28.31 20.23
CA GLY A 191 6.71 28.53 19.36
C GLY A 191 6.70 27.69 18.08
N ALA A 192 7.76 26.92 17.80
CA ALA A 192 7.79 25.95 16.70
C ALA A 192 6.67 24.92 16.83
N ARG A 193 6.02 24.52 15.74
CA ARG A 193 5.02 23.43 15.76
C ARG A 193 5.71 22.08 15.87
N ILE A 194 5.45 21.37 16.94
CA ILE A 194 6.10 20.09 17.28
C ILE A 194 5.09 18.95 17.13
N VAL A 195 5.52 17.87 16.48
CA VAL A 195 4.82 16.58 16.54
C VAL A 195 5.77 15.58 17.21
N LEU A 196 5.41 15.06 18.37
CA LEU A 196 6.16 14.03 19.09
C LEU A 196 5.44 12.68 18.95
N VAL A 197 6.14 11.70 18.40
CA VAL A 197 5.58 10.40 18.03
C VAL A 197 6.27 9.29 18.82
N ASP A 198 5.50 8.35 19.37
CA ASP A 198 6.04 7.16 20.03
C ASP A 198 5.15 5.94 19.80
N ASP A 199 5.79 4.78 19.56
CA ASP A 199 5.06 3.56 19.26
C ASP A 199 4.47 2.88 20.49
N GLN A 200 4.86 3.27 21.71
CA GLN A 200 4.32 2.71 22.94
C GLN A 200 2.98 3.34 23.33
N ALA A 201 2.24 2.61 24.16
CA ALA A 201 0.98 3.04 24.76
C ALA A 201 1.12 4.34 25.57
N GLU A 202 2.24 4.51 26.25
CA GLU A 202 2.56 5.71 27.01
C GLU A 202 3.98 6.13 26.70
N MET A 203 4.18 7.43 26.54
CA MET A 203 5.49 8.04 26.28
C MET A 203 6.39 7.97 27.52
N GLY A 204 7.70 7.98 27.30
CA GLY A 204 8.74 7.91 28.34
C GLY A 204 9.85 6.90 28.03
N GLY A 205 9.64 6.00 27.06
CA GLY A 205 10.64 5.05 26.60
C GLY A 205 11.29 4.24 27.73
N SER A 206 12.62 4.30 27.85
CA SER A 206 13.41 3.58 28.84
C SER A 206 13.23 4.05 30.29
N LEU A 207 12.68 5.26 30.51
CA LEU A 207 12.41 5.79 31.86
C LEU A 207 11.11 5.24 32.48
N ARG A 208 10.27 4.54 31.72
CA ARG A 208 9.00 4.04 32.25
C ARG A 208 9.21 2.87 33.21
N GLY A 209 8.83 3.10 34.47
CA GLY A 209 8.87 2.11 35.56
C GLY A 209 10.23 2.02 36.25
N THR A 210 11.26 2.70 35.72
CA THR A 210 12.59 2.66 36.33
C THR A 210 12.60 3.39 37.66
N SER A 211 13.47 2.94 38.55
CA SER A 211 13.73 3.63 39.81
C SER A 211 14.86 4.65 39.77
N LEU A 212 15.47 4.86 38.60
CA LEU A 212 16.42 5.94 38.39
C LEU A 212 15.74 7.30 38.63
N THR A 213 16.39 8.16 39.41
CA THR A 213 15.92 9.51 39.69
C THR A 213 16.39 10.50 38.61
N VAL A 214 15.47 11.32 38.11
CA VAL A 214 15.73 12.41 37.16
C VAL A 214 15.19 13.71 37.77
N GLY A 215 16.07 14.67 38.03
CA GLY A 215 15.82 15.77 38.95
C GLY A 215 15.58 15.23 40.37
N GLU A 216 14.44 15.57 40.94
CA GLU A 216 14.02 15.14 42.28
C GLU A 216 12.97 14.01 42.26
N ALA A 217 12.65 13.47 41.08
CA ALA A 217 11.56 12.50 40.89
C ALA A 217 12.06 11.19 40.28
N ALA A 218 11.31 10.10 40.50
CA ALA A 218 11.51 8.86 39.75
C ALA A 218 11.23 9.07 38.24
N GLY A 219 11.88 8.28 37.38
CA GLY A 219 11.80 8.44 35.93
C GLY A 219 10.37 8.52 35.37
N ASP A 220 9.44 7.68 35.84
CA ASP A 220 8.04 7.70 35.38
C ASP A 220 7.28 8.96 35.82
N ILE A 221 7.56 9.46 37.03
CA ILE A 221 6.96 10.69 37.57
C ILE A 221 7.48 11.90 36.79
N TRP A 222 8.78 11.92 36.50
CA TRP A 222 9.40 12.93 35.67
C TRP A 222 8.81 12.95 34.25
N CYS A 223 8.68 11.78 33.61
CA CYS A 223 8.06 11.67 32.27
C CYS A 223 6.64 12.22 32.25
N ARG A 224 5.80 11.87 33.24
CA ARG A 224 4.43 12.41 33.35
C ARG A 224 4.41 13.92 33.50
N SER A 225 5.35 14.48 34.27
CA SER A 225 5.47 15.93 34.46
C SER A 225 5.89 16.64 33.16
N ALA A 226 6.87 16.09 32.44
CA ALA A 226 7.29 16.60 31.13
C ALA A 226 6.15 16.56 30.11
N LEU A 227 5.40 15.46 30.05
CA LEU A 227 4.25 15.30 29.17
C LEU A 227 3.11 16.27 29.51
N ALA A 228 2.86 16.52 30.80
CA ALA A 228 1.88 17.50 31.23
C ALA A 228 2.23 18.90 30.71
N VAL A 229 3.51 19.30 30.82
CA VAL A 229 4.01 20.57 30.26
C VAL A 229 3.80 20.62 28.75
N LEU A 230 4.21 19.58 28.02
CA LEU A 230 4.07 19.51 26.55
C LEU A 230 2.60 19.55 26.10
N SER A 231 1.72 18.81 26.78
CA SER A 231 0.30 18.74 26.44
C SER A 231 -0.46 20.05 26.65
N ALA A 232 0.05 20.94 27.52
CA ALA A 232 -0.52 22.25 27.77
C ALA A 232 -0.17 23.27 26.68
N LEU A 233 0.79 22.96 25.79
CA LEU A 233 1.25 23.86 24.74
C LEU A 233 0.45 23.65 23.44
N PRO A 234 -0.21 24.70 22.89
CA PRO A 234 -1.09 24.55 21.73
C PRO A 234 -0.34 24.24 20.42
N ASN A 235 0.97 24.45 20.38
CA ASN A 235 1.85 24.16 19.25
C ASN A 235 2.45 22.75 19.31
N VAL A 236 2.08 21.91 20.28
CA VAL A 236 2.60 20.54 20.44
C VAL A 236 1.48 19.53 20.20
N THR A 237 1.75 18.56 19.31
CA THR A 237 0.89 17.38 19.12
C THR A 237 1.62 16.15 19.64
N LEU A 238 0.99 15.43 20.57
CA LEU A 238 1.50 14.18 21.12
C LEU A 238 0.77 13.00 20.47
N LEU A 239 1.50 12.12 19.80
CA LEU A 239 0.96 10.93 19.15
C LEU A 239 1.54 9.65 19.80
N PRO A 240 0.98 9.17 20.93
CA PRO A 240 1.30 7.84 21.45
C PRO A 240 0.71 6.76 20.54
N ARG A 241 1.08 5.49 20.73
CA ARG A 241 0.61 4.35 19.90
C ARG A 241 0.83 4.56 18.41
N THR A 242 1.80 5.38 18.04
CA THR A 242 1.99 5.84 16.68
C THR A 242 3.40 5.50 16.25
N THR A 243 3.53 4.74 15.17
CA THR A 243 4.84 4.34 14.65
C THR A 243 5.15 5.13 13.40
N VAL A 244 6.21 5.94 13.43
CA VAL A 244 6.83 6.47 12.19
C VAL A 244 7.48 5.29 11.47
N TYR A 245 6.85 4.83 10.40
CA TYR A 245 7.27 3.60 9.71
C TYR A 245 8.16 3.88 8.50
N GLY A 246 8.05 5.08 7.91
CA GLY A 246 8.71 5.45 6.66
C GLY A 246 9.17 6.91 6.64
N TYR A 247 10.37 7.15 6.12
CA TYR A 247 10.91 8.46 5.75
C TYR A 247 11.13 8.49 4.22
N TYR A 248 10.49 9.46 3.57
CA TYR A 248 10.49 9.72 2.13
C TYR A 248 11.04 11.11 1.82
N ASP A 249 11.22 11.39 0.53
CA ASP A 249 11.71 12.67 0.01
C ASP A 249 10.89 13.88 0.50
N ASP A 250 11.52 15.06 0.44
CA ASP A 250 10.97 16.34 0.90
C ASP A 250 10.51 16.34 2.37
N ASN A 251 11.22 15.61 3.23
CA ASN A 251 10.89 15.43 4.65
C ASN A 251 9.42 15.01 4.86
N THR A 252 8.99 14.03 4.09
CA THR A 252 7.66 13.42 4.20
C THR A 252 7.76 12.09 4.95
N PHE A 253 6.89 11.88 5.93
CA PHE A 253 6.90 10.72 6.81
C PHE A 253 5.56 10.01 6.78
N GLY A 254 5.62 8.68 6.70
CA GLY A 254 4.47 7.82 6.94
C GLY A 254 4.45 7.37 8.40
N ALA A 255 3.34 7.57 9.09
CA ALA A 255 3.11 7.02 10.42
C ALA A 255 1.74 6.34 10.54
N VAL A 256 1.63 5.37 11.44
CA VAL A 256 0.34 4.71 11.74
C VAL A 256 0.06 4.78 13.23
N GLU A 257 -1.07 5.37 13.58
CA GLU A 257 -1.62 5.46 14.92
C GLU A 257 -2.61 4.31 15.15
N ARG A 258 -2.44 3.57 16.24
CA ARG A 258 -3.41 2.56 16.69
C ARG A 258 -4.45 3.21 17.59
N VAL A 259 -5.58 3.58 17.00
CA VAL A 259 -6.65 4.38 17.64
C VAL A 259 -7.53 3.52 18.54
N SER A 260 -7.98 2.36 18.06
CA SER A 260 -8.92 1.52 18.81
C SER A 260 -8.57 0.03 18.85
N ASP A 261 -7.36 -0.36 18.45
CA ASP A 261 -6.85 -1.73 18.60
C ASP A 261 -6.88 -2.23 20.06
N HIS A 262 -6.66 -1.32 21.01
CA HIS A 262 -6.61 -1.59 22.45
C HIS A 262 -7.98 -1.56 23.14
N LEU A 263 -9.06 -1.28 22.41
CA LEU A 263 -10.41 -1.20 22.97
C LEU A 263 -11.16 -2.53 22.77
N PRO A 264 -11.90 -3.03 23.79
CA PRO A 264 -12.72 -4.21 23.65
C PRO A 264 -13.90 -3.97 22.70
N VAL A 265 -14.52 -2.79 22.79
CA VAL A 265 -15.58 -2.31 21.92
C VAL A 265 -15.25 -0.86 21.54
N PRO A 266 -14.87 -0.59 20.28
CA PRO A 266 -14.63 0.78 19.83
C PRO A 266 -15.94 1.58 19.76
N PRO A 267 -15.95 2.89 20.09
CA PRO A 267 -17.11 3.74 19.85
C PRO A 267 -17.49 3.76 18.36
N GLU A 268 -18.77 4.05 18.08
CA GLU A 268 -19.26 4.13 16.70
C GLU A 268 -18.44 5.14 15.88
N ALA A 269 -18.22 4.82 14.60
CA ALA A 269 -17.44 5.61 13.65
C ALA A 269 -15.96 5.86 14.01
N THR A 270 -15.45 5.32 15.12
CA THR A 270 -14.02 5.41 15.47
C THR A 270 -13.20 4.52 14.54
N PRO A 271 -12.14 5.02 13.88
CA PRO A 271 -11.28 4.17 13.08
C PRO A 271 -10.51 3.19 13.98
N ARG A 272 -10.16 2.06 13.41
CA ARG A 272 -9.23 1.11 14.03
C ARG A 272 -7.83 1.73 14.10
N GLN A 273 -7.34 2.17 12.94
CA GLN A 273 -6.04 2.78 12.75
C GLN A 273 -6.16 4.02 11.87
N ARG A 274 -5.28 4.98 12.11
CA ARG A 274 -5.14 6.21 11.34
C ARG A 274 -3.77 6.26 10.70
N HIS A 275 -3.73 6.40 9.38
CA HIS A 275 -2.51 6.69 8.63
C HIS A 275 -2.26 8.20 8.62
N TRP A 276 -1.03 8.58 8.92
CA TRP A 276 -0.56 9.95 8.93
C TRP A 276 0.47 10.14 7.81
N THR A 277 0.24 11.12 6.94
CA THR A 277 1.27 11.72 6.11
C THR A 277 1.73 13.01 6.78
N ILE A 278 2.92 12.99 7.37
CA ILE A 278 3.48 14.12 8.12
C ILE A 278 4.57 14.78 7.26
N ARG A 279 4.45 16.07 6.98
CA ARG A 279 5.52 16.86 6.38
C ARG A 279 6.17 17.76 7.43
N ALA A 280 7.47 17.59 7.65
CA ALA A 280 8.22 18.33 8.66
C ALA A 280 9.33 19.19 8.03
N LYS A 281 9.68 20.32 8.63
CA LYS A 281 10.89 21.04 8.20
C LYS A 281 12.16 20.36 8.72
N GLN A 282 12.13 19.84 9.93
CA GLN A 282 13.23 19.12 10.57
C GLN A 282 12.74 17.83 11.25
N LEU A 283 13.58 16.80 11.25
CA LEU A 283 13.37 15.57 12.01
C LEU A 283 14.44 15.41 13.10
N VAL A 284 14.01 15.13 14.33
CA VAL A 284 14.87 14.60 15.39
C VAL A 284 14.57 13.12 15.57
N ILE A 285 15.53 12.26 15.26
CA ILE A 285 15.46 10.82 15.50
C ILE A 285 15.95 10.56 16.93
N ALA A 286 15.04 10.12 17.79
CA ALA A 286 15.28 9.74 19.18
C ALA A 286 14.83 8.28 19.42
N ALA A 287 15.12 7.40 18.46
CA ALA A 287 14.57 6.05 18.35
C ALA A 287 15.23 5.00 19.28
N GLY A 288 16.14 5.41 20.15
CA GLY A 288 16.81 4.55 21.12
C GLY A 288 17.72 3.48 20.49
N ALA A 289 17.98 2.42 21.25
CA ALA A 289 18.78 1.27 20.81
C ALA A 289 18.17 -0.04 21.34
N ILE A 290 18.27 -1.10 20.54
CA ILE A 290 17.72 -2.42 20.84
C ILE A 290 18.83 -3.32 21.39
N GLU A 291 18.60 -3.98 22.52
CA GLU A 291 19.56 -4.93 23.08
C GLU A 291 19.75 -6.15 22.15
N ARG A 292 20.98 -6.61 21.97
CA ARG A 292 21.31 -7.73 21.09
C ARG A 292 21.61 -9.01 21.88
N PRO A 293 21.31 -10.19 21.33
CA PRO A 293 21.58 -11.45 21.99
C PRO A 293 23.05 -11.89 21.86
N LEU A 294 23.41 -12.93 22.62
CA LEU A 294 24.65 -13.69 22.45
C LEU A 294 24.36 -15.06 21.83
N ILE A 295 25.27 -15.56 20.99
CA ILE A 295 25.11 -16.82 20.27
C ILE A 295 25.81 -17.94 21.05
N PHE A 296 25.03 -18.93 21.49
CA PHE A 296 25.52 -20.13 22.18
C PHE A 296 24.52 -21.28 22.00
N ALA A 297 24.92 -22.50 22.35
CA ALA A 297 24.06 -23.67 22.12
C ALA A 297 22.79 -23.62 23.00
N GLY A 298 21.62 -23.72 22.38
CA GLY A 298 20.33 -23.69 23.08
C GLY A 298 19.88 -22.29 23.51
N ASN A 299 20.45 -21.22 22.93
CA ASN A 299 20.04 -19.84 23.18
C ASN A 299 18.58 -19.51 22.79
N ASP A 300 17.85 -20.45 22.21
CA ASP A 300 16.42 -20.35 21.89
C ASP A 300 15.50 -20.98 22.97
N THR A 301 16.08 -21.59 24.01
CA THR A 301 15.34 -22.35 25.02
C THR A 301 14.40 -21.42 25.82
N PRO A 302 13.12 -21.79 26.06
CA PRO A 302 12.21 -20.98 26.86
C PRO A 302 12.75 -20.73 28.27
N GLY A 303 12.99 -19.46 28.60
CA GLY A 303 13.70 -19.02 29.80
C GLY A 303 14.94 -18.18 29.49
N VAL A 304 15.47 -18.26 28.28
CA VAL A 304 16.50 -17.34 27.78
C VAL A 304 15.82 -16.09 27.24
N MET A 305 16.18 -14.92 27.76
CA MET A 305 15.62 -13.62 27.40
C MET A 305 16.71 -12.55 27.34
N LEU A 306 16.45 -11.47 26.61
CA LEU A 306 17.25 -10.25 26.68
C LEU A 306 17.21 -9.69 28.11
N ALA A 307 18.36 -9.25 28.63
CA ALA A 307 18.48 -8.77 30.00
C ALA A 307 17.60 -7.54 30.25
N ASP A 308 17.60 -6.56 29.34
CA ASP A 308 16.78 -5.36 29.45
C ASP A 308 15.28 -5.68 29.37
N ALA A 309 14.89 -6.70 28.63
CA ALA A 309 13.50 -7.17 28.63
C ALA A 309 13.08 -7.72 29.99
N ILE A 310 13.93 -8.51 30.66
CA ILE A 310 13.69 -8.98 32.03
C ILE A 310 13.53 -7.79 32.97
N ARG A 311 14.42 -6.79 32.88
CA ARG A 311 14.33 -5.56 33.66
C ARG A 311 12.99 -4.85 33.44
N ILE A 312 12.56 -4.69 32.19
CA ILE A 312 11.27 -4.08 31.85
C ILE A 312 10.10 -4.88 32.47
N TYR A 313 10.09 -6.21 32.38
CA TYR A 313 9.03 -7.02 33.01
C TYR A 313 8.97 -6.83 34.53
N VAL A 314 10.13 -6.76 35.20
CA VAL A 314 10.22 -6.57 36.64
C VAL A 314 9.80 -5.16 37.05
N GLU A 315 10.41 -4.13 36.46
CA GLU A 315 10.22 -2.72 36.85
C GLU A 315 8.87 -2.17 36.38
N ARG A 316 8.52 -2.39 35.10
CA ARG A 316 7.33 -1.81 34.47
C ARG A 316 6.07 -2.62 34.70
N TYR A 317 6.16 -3.95 34.70
CA TYR A 317 4.97 -4.79 34.81
C TYR A 317 4.86 -5.52 36.15
N GLY A 318 5.87 -5.44 37.01
CA GLY A 318 5.88 -6.15 38.29
C GLY A 318 5.84 -7.67 38.12
N VAL A 319 6.52 -8.21 37.10
CA VAL A 319 6.55 -9.64 36.79
C VAL A 319 8.00 -10.12 36.74
N SER A 320 8.30 -11.19 37.49
CA SER A 320 9.58 -11.89 37.33
C SER A 320 9.41 -13.01 36.31
N PRO A 321 10.30 -13.14 35.31
CA PRO A 321 10.29 -14.27 34.39
C PRO A 321 10.75 -15.60 35.02
N GLY A 322 11.46 -15.56 36.15
CA GLY A 322 11.95 -16.76 36.81
C GLY A 322 12.22 -16.54 38.30
N GLN A 323 12.45 -17.63 39.02
CA GLN A 323 12.77 -17.58 40.45
C GLN A 323 14.28 -17.61 40.69
N ARG A 324 15.04 -18.22 39.77
CA ARG A 324 16.48 -18.43 39.87
C ARG A 324 17.13 -18.00 38.56
N ILE A 325 17.55 -16.75 38.51
CA ILE A 325 18.00 -16.10 37.28
C ILE A 325 19.53 -16.04 37.26
N ALA A 326 20.15 -16.32 36.12
CA ALA A 326 21.54 -15.95 35.87
C ALA A 326 21.63 -14.84 34.82
N LEU A 327 22.71 -14.06 34.87
CA LEU A 327 23.07 -13.10 33.82
C LEU A 327 24.25 -13.65 33.00
N PHE A 328 24.16 -13.54 31.68
CA PHE A 328 25.28 -13.67 30.76
C PHE A 328 25.42 -12.38 29.95
N ALA A 329 26.44 -11.59 30.24
CA ALA A 329 26.64 -10.29 29.63
C ALA A 329 28.10 -10.07 29.25
N ASN A 330 28.35 -9.21 28.26
CA ASN A 330 29.69 -8.78 27.85
C ASN A 330 29.90 -7.26 28.06
N ASN A 331 29.05 -6.64 28.88
CA ASN A 331 28.97 -5.19 29.08
C ASN A 331 28.37 -4.85 30.46
N ASP A 332 28.68 -3.66 30.97
CA ASP A 332 28.23 -3.22 32.31
C ASP A 332 26.75 -2.83 32.35
N GLY A 333 26.20 -2.30 31.25
CA GLY A 333 24.81 -1.85 31.23
C GLY A 333 23.79 -2.95 31.56
N ALA A 334 24.13 -4.22 31.32
CA ALA A 334 23.30 -5.37 31.64
C ALA A 334 23.13 -5.59 33.15
N TYR A 335 24.05 -5.10 33.99
CA TYR A 335 24.01 -5.22 35.44
C TYR A 335 22.87 -4.39 36.06
N ARG A 336 22.29 -3.43 35.31
CA ARG A 336 21.02 -2.78 35.69
C ARG A 336 19.90 -3.80 35.90
N THR A 337 19.92 -4.91 35.16
CA THR A 337 18.97 -6.02 35.33
C THR A 337 19.18 -6.74 36.66
N VAL A 338 20.43 -6.96 37.07
CA VAL A 338 20.76 -7.57 38.37
C VAL A 338 20.28 -6.66 39.51
N ALA A 339 20.52 -5.36 39.39
CA ALA A 339 20.06 -4.37 40.38
C ALA A 339 18.51 -4.39 40.51
N ALA A 340 17.79 -4.40 39.38
CA ALA A 340 16.33 -4.46 39.36
C ALA A 340 15.79 -5.76 39.98
N LEU A 341 16.40 -6.90 39.64
CA LEU A 341 16.03 -8.20 40.20
C LEU A 341 16.27 -8.27 41.71
N ALA A 342 17.44 -7.83 42.17
CA ALA A 342 17.79 -7.78 43.58
C ALA A 342 16.82 -6.89 44.37
N LYS A 343 16.50 -5.69 43.85
CA LYS A 343 15.53 -4.77 44.44
C LYS A 343 14.12 -5.37 44.52
N ALA A 344 13.74 -6.18 43.53
CA ALA A 344 12.46 -6.88 43.51
C ALA A 344 12.44 -8.16 44.38
N GLY A 345 13.56 -8.52 45.02
CA GLY A 345 13.68 -9.73 45.84
C GLY A 345 13.75 -11.02 45.02
N VAL A 346 14.13 -10.95 43.75
CA VAL A 346 14.31 -12.13 42.88
C VAL A 346 15.74 -12.63 42.99
N THR A 347 15.91 -13.94 43.17
CA THR A 347 17.23 -14.56 43.35
C THR A 347 18.04 -14.56 42.06
N VAL A 348 19.17 -13.86 42.08
CA VAL A 348 20.22 -13.94 41.05
C VAL A 348 21.25 -14.98 41.50
N VAL A 349 21.41 -16.06 40.73
CA VAL A 349 22.26 -17.20 41.10
C VAL A 349 23.72 -16.95 40.71
N ALA A 350 23.93 -16.45 39.50
CA ALA A 350 25.27 -16.22 38.96
C ALA A 350 25.27 -15.10 37.91
N VAL A 351 26.40 -14.40 37.80
CA VAL A 351 26.71 -13.46 36.73
C VAL A 351 27.95 -13.99 36.00
N VAL A 352 27.78 -14.26 34.71
CA VAL A 352 28.81 -14.80 33.83
C VAL A 352 29.23 -13.70 32.87
N ASP A 353 30.51 -13.34 32.91
CA ASP A 353 31.05 -12.24 32.12
C ASP A 353 32.38 -12.67 31.45
N PRO A 354 32.53 -12.56 30.12
CA PRO A 354 33.76 -12.91 29.43
C PRO A 354 34.89 -11.93 29.74
N ARG A 355 34.57 -10.72 30.25
CA ARG A 355 35.58 -9.72 30.58
C ARG A 355 36.33 -10.14 31.85
N PRO A 356 37.67 -10.01 31.88
CA PRO A 356 38.45 -10.26 33.10
C PRO A 356 38.11 -9.27 34.23
N GLU A 357 37.80 -8.03 33.86
CA GLU A 357 37.47 -6.93 34.76
C GLU A 357 36.12 -6.31 34.38
N ILE A 358 35.41 -5.80 35.38
CA ILE A 358 34.09 -5.17 35.26
C ILE A 358 34.09 -3.86 36.06
N GLY A 359 33.19 -2.94 35.74
CA GLY A 359 33.04 -1.67 36.44
C GLY A 359 32.78 -1.82 37.95
N ALA A 360 33.15 -0.80 38.73
CA ALA A 360 33.02 -0.82 40.18
C ALA A 360 31.55 -0.90 40.63
N GLU A 361 30.66 -0.19 39.95
CA GLU A 361 29.22 -0.19 40.19
C GLU A 361 28.59 -1.55 39.85
N ALA A 362 29.00 -2.14 38.73
CA ALA A 362 28.58 -3.49 38.32
C ALA A 362 28.98 -4.53 39.37
N ARG A 363 30.23 -4.47 39.86
CA ARG A 363 30.73 -5.33 40.94
C ARG A 363 29.95 -5.14 42.25
N SER A 364 29.71 -3.89 42.65
CA SER A 364 28.99 -3.56 43.89
C SER A 364 27.56 -4.15 43.90
N VAL A 365 26.87 -4.14 42.76
CA VAL A 365 25.52 -4.73 42.64
C VAL A 365 25.55 -6.24 42.84
N VAL A 366 26.55 -6.94 42.28
CA VAL A 366 26.66 -8.39 42.41
C VAL A 366 27.02 -8.80 43.83
N GLU A 367 27.96 -8.09 44.46
CA GLU A 367 28.32 -8.30 45.86
C GLU A 367 27.13 -8.04 46.80
N GLY A 368 26.34 -7.00 46.52
CA GLY A 368 25.17 -6.64 47.31
C GLY A 368 24.02 -7.65 47.24
N CYS A 369 23.86 -8.37 46.13
CA CYS A 369 22.82 -9.41 45.98
C CYS A 369 23.31 -10.83 46.30
N GLY A 370 24.61 -11.01 46.54
CA GLY A 370 25.22 -12.30 46.88
C GLY A 370 25.28 -13.30 45.73
N ALA A 371 25.16 -12.85 44.48
CA ALA A 371 25.26 -13.72 43.31
C ALA A 371 26.71 -14.14 43.06
N GLU A 372 26.91 -15.35 42.52
CA GLU A 372 28.25 -15.81 42.15
C GLU A 372 28.77 -15.03 40.93
N LEU A 373 29.90 -14.32 41.07
CA LEU A 373 30.54 -13.60 39.97
C LEU A 373 31.59 -14.46 39.27
N LEU A 374 31.40 -14.71 37.98
CA LEU A 374 32.29 -15.49 37.12
C LEU A 374 32.81 -14.61 35.98
N THR A 375 33.83 -13.79 36.25
CA THR A 375 34.58 -13.05 35.22
C THR A 375 35.51 -13.99 34.44
N GLY A 376 35.83 -13.65 33.19
CA GLY A 376 36.59 -14.52 32.28
C GLY A 376 35.88 -15.86 32.00
N HIS A 377 34.55 -15.87 31.94
CA HIS A 377 33.75 -17.07 31.64
C HIS A 377 32.66 -16.76 30.60
N VAL A 378 32.23 -17.78 29.87
CA VAL A 378 31.07 -17.68 28.96
C VAL A 378 30.06 -18.79 29.22
N VAL A 379 28.79 -18.52 28.90
CA VAL A 379 27.78 -19.57 28.78
C VAL A 379 27.93 -20.22 27.41
N THR A 380 28.34 -21.48 27.39
CA THR A 380 28.51 -22.25 26.14
C THR A 380 27.22 -22.96 25.75
N ARG A 381 26.35 -23.27 26.73
CA ARG A 381 25.11 -24.00 26.50
C ARG A 381 24.00 -23.70 27.52
N ALA A 382 22.79 -23.52 27.04
CA ALA A 382 21.56 -23.63 27.83
C ALA A 382 21.02 -25.06 27.77
N ARG A 383 20.77 -25.66 28.94
CA ARG A 383 20.15 -26.98 29.08
C ARG A 383 18.69 -26.86 29.45
N GLY A 384 17.86 -27.56 28.68
CA GLY A 384 16.42 -27.61 28.88
C GLY A 384 15.73 -28.32 27.72
N GLY A 385 14.60 -28.96 28.01
CA GLY A 385 13.73 -29.54 26.99
C GLY A 385 12.62 -28.57 26.63
N ARG A 386 11.59 -28.51 27.49
CA ARG A 386 10.46 -27.57 27.37
C ARG A 386 10.74 -26.19 27.96
N ARG A 387 11.70 -26.11 28.89
CA ARG A 387 12.13 -24.88 29.58
C ARG A 387 13.56 -25.03 30.06
N LEU A 388 14.23 -23.90 30.27
CA LEU A 388 15.56 -23.82 30.86
C LEU A 388 15.58 -24.45 32.26
N ALA A 389 16.61 -25.25 32.52
CA ALA A 389 16.84 -25.93 33.81
C ALA A 389 18.27 -25.73 34.34
N ALA A 390 19.24 -25.50 33.46
CA ALA A 390 20.62 -25.19 33.83
C ALA A 390 21.36 -24.50 32.68
N ILE A 391 22.48 -23.86 33.01
CA ILE A 391 23.45 -23.35 32.05
C ILE A 391 24.80 -24.05 32.24
N GLU A 392 25.55 -24.24 31.15
CA GLU A 392 26.94 -24.65 31.18
C GLU A 392 27.83 -23.42 31.02
N VAL A 393 28.77 -23.26 31.95
CA VAL A 393 29.78 -22.20 31.93
C VAL A 393 31.18 -22.79 31.76
N THR A 394 32.02 -22.07 31.02
CA THR A 394 33.38 -22.48 30.67
C THR A 394 34.31 -21.25 30.76
N PRO A 395 35.56 -21.41 31.21
CA PRO A 395 36.54 -20.32 31.18
C PRO A 395 36.73 -19.79 29.76
N TYR A 396 36.89 -18.48 29.65
CA TYR A 396 37.02 -17.74 28.41
C TYR A 396 38.22 -16.79 28.50
N ASP A 397 39.03 -16.82 27.45
CA ASP A 397 40.17 -15.93 27.28
C ASP A 397 39.92 -15.09 26.01
N PRO A 398 39.92 -13.74 26.07
CA PRO A 398 39.67 -12.92 24.89
C PRO A 398 40.64 -13.15 23.72
N ALA A 399 41.87 -13.59 23.98
CA ALA A 399 42.87 -13.90 22.95
C ALA A 399 42.76 -15.34 22.44
N ASN A 400 42.42 -16.29 23.32
CA ASN A 400 42.44 -17.73 23.03
C ASN A 400 41.03 -18.36 22.84
N GLY A 401 39.97 -17.60 23.06
CA GLY A 401 38.58 -18.04 23.00
C GLY A 401 38.16 -18.95 24.16
N VAL A 402 37.14 -19.78 23.90
CA VAL A 402 36.55 -20.72 24.88
C VAL A 402 37.52 -21.85 25.21
N GLN A 403 37.82 -22.04 26.50
CA GLN A 403 38.72 -23.08 27.00
C GLN A 403 37.95 -24.37 27.30
N ASP A 404 37.59 -25.13 26.25
CA ASP A 404 36.65 -26.28 26.21
C ASP A 404 37.04 -27.54 27.04
N ARG A 405 37.90 -27.41 28.05
CA ARG A 405 38.36 -28.51 28.91
C ARG A 405 37.68 -28.53 30.29
N LEU A 406 36.99 -27.46 30.66
CA LEU A 406 36.38 -27.27 31.98
C LEU A 406 34.94 -26.79 31.81
N HIS A 407 33.97 -27.65 32.14
CA HIS A 407 32.54 -27.31 32.13
C HIS A 407 31.97 -27.39 33.52
N ARG A 408 31.25 -26.33 33.93
CA ARG A 408 30.47 -26.32 35.16
C ARG A 408 29.01 -26.08 34.83
N SER A 409 28.11 -26.87 35.43
CA SER A 409 26.66 -26.71 35.28
C SER A 409 26.09 -25.92 36.45
N ILE A 410 25.31 -24.88 36.17
CA ILE A 410 24.63 -24.04 37.18
C ILE A 410 23.11 -24.16 37.01
N PRO A 411 22.36 -24.63 38.03
CA PRO A 411 20.90 -24.75 37.97
C PRO A 411 20.19 -23.39 38.01
N VAL A 412 19.44 -23.08 36.96
CA VAL A 412 18.68 -21.84 36.76
C VAL A 412 17.41 -22.09 35.96
N ASP A 413 16.38 -21.28 36.16
CA ASP A 413 15.12 -21.35 35.39
C ASP A 413 14.94 -20.21 34.40
N CYS A 414 15.78 -19.17 34.47
CA CYS A 414 15.84 -18.07 33.53
C CYS A 414 17.31 -17.61 33.33
N LEU A 415 17.63 -17.20 32.11
CA LEU A 415 18.93 -16.65 31.74
C LEU A 415 18.69 -15.29 31.06
N ALA A 416 19.15 -14.23 31.70
CA ALA A 416 19.27 -12.90 31.14
C ALA A 416 20.50 -12.86 30.22
N VAL A 417 20.36 -12.41 28.98
CA VAL A 417 21.46 -12.35 28.00
C VAL A 417 21.60 -10.93 27.47
N SER A 418 22.82 -10.41 27.46
CA SER A 418 23.13 -9.10 26.88
C SER A 418 24.42 -9.15 26.08
N GLY A 419 24.31 -8.96 24.77
CA GLY A 419 25.46 -8.84 23.87
C GLY A 419 25.89 -7.39 23.62
N GLY A 420 25.19 -6.40 24.20
CA GLY A 420 25.31 -4.97 23.91
C GLY A 420 24.06 -4.39 23.26
N TRP A 421 24.15 -3.19 22.69
CA TRP A 421 23.02 -2.49 22.05
C TRP A 421 23.26 -2.25 20.57
N THR A 422 22.18 -2.29 19.80
CA THR A 422 22.12 -1.95 18.38
C THR A 422 21.30 -0.66 18.23
N PRO A 423 21.95 0.48 17.97
CA PRO A 423 21.27 1.75 17.72
C PRO A 423 20.19 1.64 16.63
N THR A 424 19.02 2.23 16.87
CA THR A 424 17.88 2.17 15.94
C THR A 424 18.08 3.18 14.81
N ILE A 425 18.86 2.81 13.79
CA ILE A 425 19.23 3.71 12.68
C ILE A 425 18.27 3.65 11.47
N HIS A 426 17.12 2.98 11.61
CA HIS A 426 16.24 2.61 10.50
C HIS A 426 15.77 3.83 9.69
N LEU A 427 15.27 4.88 10.35
CA LEU A 427 14.81 6.11 9.69
C LEU A 427 15.98 6.85 9.01
N ALA A 428 17.14 6.94 9.68
CA ALA A 428 18.34 7.54 9.08
C ALA A 428 18.81 6.78 7.82
N SER A 429 18.75 5.45 7.85
CA SER A 429 19.07 4.60 6.69
C SER A 429 18.05 4.71 5.56
N GLN A 430 16.76 4.91 5.87
CA GLN A 430 15.73 5.17 4.86
C GLN A 430 15.96 6.50 4.14
N ALA A 431 16.55 7.48 4.82
CA ALA A 431 17.00 8.74 4.21
C ALA A 431 18.23 8.58 3.29
N SER A 432 18.80 7.37 3.14
CA SER A 432 19.97 7.06 2.30
C SER A 432 21.35 7.48 2.84
N GLY A 433 21.48 7.80 4.14
CA GLY A 433 22.79 7.96 4.78
C GLY A 433 23.46 6.61 5.07
N PRO A 434 24.72 6.36 4.64
CA PRO A 434 25.42 5.11 4.96
C PRO A 434 25.75 5.04 6.45
N ALA A 435 25.44 3.92 7.09
CA ALA A 435 25.71 3.74 8.52
C ALA A 435 27.23 3.77 8.82
N ARG A 436 27.63 4.40 9.94
CA ARG A 436 29.01 4.49 10.41
C ARG A 436 29.28 3.41 11.45
N TRP A 437 30.39 2.68 11.33
CA TRP A 437 30.81 1.72 12.36
C TRP A 437 31.47 2.45 13.54
N ASP A 438 31.14 2.03 14.76
CA ASP A 438 31.77 2.48 16.00
C ASP A 438 32.36 1.27 16.73
N GLU A 439 33.68 1.23 16.85
CA GLU A 439 34.42 0.12 17.46
C GLU A 439 34.19 0.04 18.97
N ALA A 440 34.05 1.19 19.65
CA ALA A 440 33.90 1.24 21.09
C ALA A 440 32.54 0.67 21.53
N LEU A 441 31.49 0.91 20.75
CA LEU A 441 30.17 0.33 20.97
C LEU A 441 29.98 -1.03 20.27
N ALA A 442 30.90 -1.38 19.37
CA ALA A 442 30.81 -2.48 18.42
C ALA A 442 29.46 -2.48 17.68
N ALA A 443 29.05 -1.32 17.15
CA ALA A 443 27.73 -1.12 16.56
C ALA A 443 27.75 -0.12 15.39
N PHE A 444 26.70 -0.15 14.58
CA PHE A 444 26.48 0.86 13.55
C PHE A 444 25.69 2.05 14.10
N LEU A 445 26.17 3.26 13.83
CA LEU A 445 25.56 4.55 14.12
C LEU A 445 24.98 5.18 12.84
N PRO A 446 24.06 6.16 12.97
CA PRO A 446 23.57 6.95 11.85
C PRO A 446 24.74 7.58 11.07
N GLY A 447 24.60 7.59 9.75
CA GLY A 447 25.53 8.29 8.86
C GLY A 447 25.29 9.79 8.80
N GLU A 448 25.94 10.44 7.84
CA GLU A 448 25.71 11.85 7.54
C GLU A 448 24.29 12.08 7.00
N PRO A 449 23.60 13.15 7.43
CA PRO A 449 22.30 13.52 6.89
C PRO A 449 22.37 13.94 5.41
N THR A 450 21.51 13.32 4.60
CA THR A 450 21.25 13.63 3.18
C THR A 450 20.01 14.50 2.98
N GLN A 451 19.22 14.67 4.04
CA GLN A 451 18.00 15.46 4.14
C GLN A 451 17.97 16.11 5.54
N PRO A 452 17.11 17.11 5.82
CA PRO A 452 17.09 17.80 7.11
C PRO A 452 16.59 16.92 8.27
N TRP A 453 17.50 16.13 8.84
CA TRP A 453 17.30 15.32 10.03
C TRP A 453 18.57 15.28 10.89
N GLN A 454 18.40 15.02 12.18
CA GLN A 454 19.48 14.71 13.11
C GLN A 454 19.11 13.57 14.05
N ALA A 455 20.10 12.80 14.50
CA ALA A 455 19.91 11.74 15.48
C ALA A 455 20.46 12.16 16.85
N ALA A 456 19.79 11.76 17.93
CA ALA A 456 20.19 12.07 19.29
C ALA A 456 19.89 10.92 20.26
N GLY A 457 20.66 10.83 21.34
CA GLY A 457 20.48 9.81 22.38
C GLY A 457 21.07 8.46 21.99
N ALA A 458 20.51 7.37 22.51
CA ALA A 458 21.08 6.03 22.30
C ALA A 458 21.15 5.61 20.82
N CYS A 459 20.30 6.16 19.94
CA CYS A 459 20.43 5.91 18.50
C CYS A 459 21.65 6.59 17.86
N SER A 460 22.25 7.60 18.50
CA SER A 460 23.49 8.25 18.06
C SER A 460 24.73 7.81 18.86
N GLY A 461 24.59 6.81 19.75
CA GLY A 461 25.68 6.27 20.56
C GLY A 461 25.72 6.75 22.01
N GLU A 462 24.81 7.64 22.42
CA GLU A 462 24.75 8.15 23.80
C GLU A 462 23.96 7.19 24.70
N LEU A 463 24.65 6.33 25.45
CA LEU A 463 24.00 5.22 26.17
C LEU A 463 23.64 5.50 27.63
N SER A 464 24.07 6.62 28.21
CA SER A 464 23.68 7.03 29.57
C SER A 464 22.44 7.94 29.54
N THR A 465 21.65 7.93 30.62
CA THR A 465 20.45 8.78 30.72
C THR A 465 20.81 10.27 30.68
N ALA A 466 21.87 10.68 31.39
CA ALA A 466 22.32 12.07 31.41
C ALA A 466 22.77 12.57 30.02
N ALA A 467 23.50 11.74 29.28
CA ALA A 467 23.89 12.06 27.91
C ALA A 467 22.67 12.13 26.99
N CYS A 468 21.71 11.19 27.13
CA CYS A 468 20.44 11.22 26.39
C CYS A 468 19.64 12.50 26.62
N LEU A 469 19.53 13.00 27.85
CA LEU A 469 18.83 14.25 28.18
C LEU A 469 19.53 15.47 27.57
N THR A 470 20.87 15.51 27.66
CA THR A 470 21.70 16.58 27.11
C THR A 470 21.60 16.64 25.58
N ALA A 471 21.77 15.49 24.91
CA ALA A 471 21.63 15.37 23.47
C ALA A 471 20.22 15.75 22.99
N GLY A 472 19.19 15.43 23.79
CA GLY A 472 17.81 15.84 23.52
C GLY A 472 17.65 17.36 23.49
N ILE A 473 18.15 18.07 24.52
CA ILE A 473 18.11 19.55 24.55
C ILE A 473 18.80 20.14 23.33
N GLN A 474 20.01 19.68 23.03
CA GLN A 474 20.80 20.17 21.89
C GLN A 474 20.04 19.97 20.58
N ALA A 475 19.52 18.76 20.35
CA ALA A 475 18.83 18.43 19.12
C ALA A 475 17.50 19.18 18.95
N GLY A 476 16.71 19.32 20.02
CA GLY A 476 15.49 20.13 19.99
C GLY A 476 15.79 21.60 19.69
N ALA A 477 16.83 22.15 20.31
CA ALA A 477 17.23 23.54 20.11
C ALA A 477 17.76 23.81 18.69
N GLU A 478 18.56 22.89 18.15
CA GLU A 478 19.07 22.96 16.77
C GLU A 478 17.96 22.85 15.73
N ALA A 479 17.06 21.88 15.88
CA ALA A 479 15.93 21.72 14.99
C ALA A 479 15.01 22.96 15.01
N ALA A 480 14.74 23.53 16.19
CA ALA A 480 13.98 24.78 16.31
C ALA A 480 14.68 25.95 15.60
N ARG A 481 16.01 26.11 15.79
CA ARG A 481 16.81 27.15 15.10
C ARG A 481 16.79 26.98 13.59
N ALA A 482 16.95 25.76 13.09
CA ALA A 482 16.92 25.47 11.67
C ALA A 482 15.53 25.76 11.05
N CYS A 483 14.48 25.77 11.86
CA CYS A 483 13.13 26.20 11.49
C CYS A 483 12.87 27.71 11.65
N GLY A 484 13.86 28.49 12.11
CA GLY A 484 13.76 29.94 12.31
C GLY A 484 13.28 30.38 13.69
N PHE A 485 13.25 29.48 14.68
CA PHE A 485 12.78 29.78 16.03
C PHE A 485 13.94 29.88 17.03
N ALA A 486 13.90 30.86 17.93
CA ALA A 486 14.87 30.99 19.00
C ALA A 486 14.58 29.95 20.10
N PRO A 487 15.49 29.00 20.39
CA PRO A 487 15.24 27.94 21.35
C PRO A 487 15.23 28.51 22.77
N SER A 488 14.41 27.92 23.63
CA SER A 488 14.38 28.30 25.04
C SER A 488 15.50 27.60 25.81
N PRO A 489 16.23 28.32 26.68
CA PRO A 489 17.24 27.69 27.53
C PRO A 489 16.58 26.74 28.54
N ILE A 490 16.99 25.48 28.53
CA ILE A 490 16.53 24.45 29.48
C ILE A 490 17.76 23.83 30.15
N SER A 491 17.70 23.70 31.48
CA SER A 491 18.74 23.01 32.25
C SER A 491 18.63 21.50 32.11
N VAL A 492 19.76 20.81 31.99
CA VAL A 492 19.81 19.35 32.07
C VAL A 492 19.42 18.92 33.49
N PRO A 493 18.37 18.11 33.69
CA PRO A 493 18.04 17.57 35.01
C PRO A 493 19.17 16.70 35.55
N ALA A 494 19.47 16.80 36.85
CA ALA A 494 20.43 15.90 37.50
C ALA A 494 19.93 14.46 37.44
N VAL A 495 20.81 13.50 37.16
CA VAL A 495 20.46 12.07 37.15
C VAL A 495 21.11 11.40 38.34
N GLY A 496 20.37 10.53 39.02
CA GLY A 496 20.91 9.73 40.13
C GLY A 496 21.99 8.75 39.67
N PRO A 497 22.64 8.02 40.61
CA PRO A 497 23.63 7.01 40.26
C PRO A 497 23.07 5.97 39.28
N GLU A 498 23.74 5.81 38.14
CA GLU A 498 23.38 4.85 37.08
C GLU A 498 24.62 4.00 36.72
N ILE A 499 24.39 2.73 36.40
CA ILE A 499 25.40 1.87 35.78
C ILE A 499 25.43 2.19 34.28
N THR A 500 26.56 2.69 33.80
CA THR A 500 26.77 3.10 32.42
C THR A 500 27.15 1.93 31.51
N CYS A 501 27.12 2.15 30.20
CA CYS A 501 27.39 1.12 29.17
C CYS A 501 28.81 1.25 28.57
N ASP A 502 29.80 1.64 29.36
CA ASP A 502 31.05 2.21 28.84
C ASP A 502 32.10 1.16 28.40
N ALA A 503 31.96 -0.10 28.83
CA ALA A 503 32.93 -1.16 28.57
C ALA A 503 32.25 -2.39 27.96
N ILE A 504 32.44 -2.63 26.66
CA ILE A 504 31.97 -3.83 25.97
C ILE A 504 33.12 -4.67 25.42
N LEU A 505 33.02 -5.99 25.57
CA LEU A 505 33.88 -6.93 24.86
C LEU A 505 33.09 -7.56 23.71
N PRO A 506 33.45 -7.30 22.44
CA PRO A 506 32.75 -7.89 21.29
C PRO A 506 32.79 -9.42 21.36
N LEU A 507 31.62 -10.03 21.57
CA LEU A 507 31.44 -11.47 21.65
C LEU A 507 30.24 -11.85 20.79
N TRP A 508 30.50 -12.45 19.63
CA TRP A 508 29.46 -12.80 18.66
C TRP A 508 29.10 -14.28 18.66
N ASP A 509 30.02 -15.14 19.11
CA ASP A 509 29.84 -16.58 19.25
C ASP A 509 30.57 -17.08 20.49
N ALA A 510 29.83 -17.64 21.44
CA ALA A 510 30.35 -18.21 22.67
C ALA A 510 30.47 -19.74 22.61
N ARG A 511 30.32 -20.34 21.42
CA ARG A 511 30.52 -21.79 21.26
C ARG A 511 32.01 -22.15 21.25
N PRO A 512 32.38 -23.31 21.82
CA PRO A 512 33.71 -23.87 21.58
C PRO A 512 33.86 -24.32 20.13
N ALA A 513 35.11 -24.36 19.64
CA ALA A 513 35.42 -24.83 18.30
C ALA A 513 34.94 -26.29 18.13
N GLY A 514 34.07 -26.56 17.15
CA GLY A 514 33.47 -27.88 16.97
C GLY A 514 32.37 -28.25 17.99
N GLY A 515 31.94 -27.30 18.82
CA GLY A 515 30.89 -27.48 19.82
C GLY A 515 29.57 -28.01 19.24
N LYS A 516 28.94 -28.94 19.96
CA LYS A 516 27.67 -29.57 19.56
C LYS A 516 26.46 -28.77 20.05
N GLY A 517 25.43 -28.68 19.23
CA GLY A 517 24.15 -28.04 19.56
C GLY A 517 23.78 -26.92 18.60
N LYS A 518 22.49 -26.55 18.57
CA LYS A 518 22.00 -25.46 17.72
C LYS A 518 22.20 -24.13 18.45
N ALA A 519 22.86 -23.18 17.79
CA ALA A 519 22.98 -21.80 18.25
C ALA A 519 22.36 -20.88 17.20
N PHE A 520 21.28 -20.21 17.59
CA PHE A 520 20.42 -19.45 16.70
C PHE A 520 20.89 -18.02 16.58
N VAL A 521 21.01 -17.56 15.33
CA VAL A 521 21.30 -16.18 14.95
C VAL A 521 19.99 -15.45 14.66
N ASP A 522 19.11 -16.07 13.86
CA ASP A 522 17.75 -15.62 13.66
C ASP A 522 16.78 -16.59 14.34
N LEU A 523 16.17 -16.12 15.41
CA LEU A 523 15.25 -16.92 16.19
C LEU A 523 13.97 -17.22 15.39
N GLN A 524 13.36 -16.25 14.73
CA GLN A 524 12.05 -16.43 14.12
C GLN A 524 12.11 -17.37 12.90
N HIS A 525 13.15 -17.24 12.08
CA HIS A 525 13.37 -18.09 10.89
C HIS A 525 14.25 -19.32 11.11
N ASP A 526 14.61 -19.61 12.37
CA ASP A 526 15.43 -20.78 12.72
C ASP A 526 16.82 -20.81 12.04
N VAL A 527 17.41 -19.65 11.76
CA VAL A 527 18.76 -19.56 11.17
C VAL A 527 19.80 -19.72 12.26
N THR A 528 20.72 -20.66 12.06
CA THR A 528 21.79 -20.95 13.02
C THR A 528 23.14 -20.40 12.58
N ALA A 529 24.09 -20.29 13.50
CA ALA A 529 25.47 -19.91 13.16
C ALA A 529 26.11 -20.89 12.16
N SER A 530 25.77 -22.18 12.22
CA SER A 530 26.24 -23.16 11.23
C SER A 530 25.63 -22.96 9.83
N ASP A 531 24.45 -22.34 9.73
CA ASP A 531 23.86 -21.97 8.44
C ASP A 531 24.63 -20.80 7.79
N VAL A 532 25.16 -19.86 8.59
CA VAL A 532 26.05 -18.80 8.12
C VAL A 532 27.36 -19.39 7.58
N SER A 533 28.01 -20.26 8.35
CA SER A 533 29.22 -20.98 7.89
C SER A 533 28.93 -21.82 6.64
N LEU A 534 27.76 -22.47 6.56
CA LEU A 534 27.37 -23.24 5.38
C LEU A 534 27.22 -22.34 4.15
N ALA A 535 26.55 -21.19 4.27
CA ALA A 535 26.40 -20.24 3.18
C ALA A 535 27.76 -19.77 2.67
N HIS A 536 28.71 -19.48 3.57
CA HIS A 536 30.08 -19.15 3.19
C HIS A 536 30.76 -20.31 2.45
N ARG A 537 30.70 -21.54 2.96
CA ARG A 537 31.29 -22.72 2.30
C ARG A 537 30.71 -22.97 0.90
N GLU A 538 29.45 -22.65 0.68
CA GLU A 538 28.78 -22.78 -0.61
C GLU A 538 29.04 -21.62 -1.58
N GLY A 539 29.96 -20.70 -1.22
CA GLY A 539 30.43 -19.65 -2.12
C GLY A 539 29.66 -18.34 -2.02
N PHE A 540 28.67 -18.23 -1.13
CA PHE A 540 28.04 -16.94 -0.86
C PHE A 540 29.04 -16.03 -0.10
N ARG A 541 29.14 -14.77 -0.52
CA ARG A 541 30.10 -13.79 0.01
C ARG A 541 29.42 -12.50 0.45
N SER A 542 28.49 -12.00 -0.36
CA SER A 542 27.67 -10.84 -0.03
C SER A 542 26.67 -11.14 1.09
N VAL A 543 26.45 -10.18 1.99
CA VAL A 543 25.42 -10.24 3.05
C VAL A 543 24.02 -10.32 2.48
N GLU A 544 23.81 -9.77 1.29
CA GLU A 544 22.55 -9.86 0.55
C GLU A 544 22.29 -11.29 0.04
N HIS A 545 23.36 -12.04 -0.30
CA HIS A 545 23.25 -13.46 -0.63
C HIS A 545 23.04 -14.31 0.62
N LEU A 546 23.76 -14.04 1.71
CA LEU A 546 23.55 -14.70 3.00
C LEU A 546 22.08 -14.57 3.43
N LYS A 547 21.55 -13.34 3.42
CA LYS A 547 20.14 -13.02 3.70
C LYS A 547 19.18 -13.84 2.85
N ARG A 548 19.32 -13.83 1.51
CA ARG A 548 18.40 -14.55 0.60
C ARG A 548 18.51 -16.06 0.71
N TYR A 549 19.72 -16.58 0.91
CA TYR A 549 19.98 -18.02 0.98
C TYR A 549 19.48 -18.63 2.30
N THR A 550 19.70 -17.92 3.42
CA THR A 550 19.37 -18.42 4.76
C THR A 550 18.02 -17.93 5.27
N THR A 551 17.46 -16.86 4.69
CA THR A 551 16.32 -16.07 5.20
C THR A 551 16.59 -15.23 6.46
N LEU A 552 17.86 -15.06 6.83
CA LEU A 552 18.31 -14.20 7.94
C LEU A 552 17.75 -12.78 7.80
N GLY A 553 17.09 -12.28 8.84
CA GLY A 553 16.58 -10.91 8.91
C GLY A 553 15.39 -10.63 7.99
N MET A 554 14.74 -11.67 7.47
CA MET A 554 13.56 -11.55 6.60
C MET A 554 12.23 -11.79 7.33
N ALA A 555 12.26 -12.05 8.64
CA ALA A 555 11.07 -12.36 9.41
C ALA A 555 10.27 -11.09 9.78
N THR A 556 9.21 -11.22 10.58
CA THR A 556 8.32 -10.09 10.94
C THR A 556 8.97 -9.07 11.88
N ASP A 557 10.08 -9.44 12.51
CA ASP A 557 10.95 -8.54 13.28
C ASP A 557 11.91 -7.74 12.37
N GLN A 558 12.11 -8.17 11.11
CA GLN A 558 13.07 -7.60 10.14
C GLN A 558 14.52 -7.59 10.65
N GLY A 559 14.88 -8.60 11.43
CA GLY A 559 16.25 -8.82 11.90
C GLY A 559 16.76 -7.82 12.95
N LYS A 560 15.84 -7.20 13.72
CA LYS A 560 16.17 -6.29 14.83
C LYS A 560 17.13 -6.91 15.85
N THR A 561 17.04 -8.23 16.09
CA THR A 561 17.96 -8.96 16.98
C THR A 561 18.96 -9.86 16.26
N SER A 562 18.80 -10.12 14.95
CA SER A 562 19.59 -11.14 14.23
C SER A 562 20.64 -10.58 13.27
N ASN A 563 20.41 -9.40 12.68
CA ASN A 563 21.26 -8.88 11.61
C ASN A 563 22.71 -8.68 12.06
N MET A 564 22.93 -8.03 13.20
CA MET A 564 24.29 -7.76 13.70
C MET A 564 25.10 -9.03 13.93
N ALA A 565 24.52 -10.04 14.56
CA ALA A 565 25.17 -11.32 14.77
C ALA A 565 25.45 -12.04 13.44
N GLY A 566 24.52 -12.02 12.49
CA GLY A 566 24.71 -12.61 11.17
C GLY A 566 25.84 -11.93 10.37
N LEU A 567 25.92 -10.60 10.42
CA LEU A 567 27.00 -9.82 9.82
C LEU A 567 28.36 -10.14 10.46
N ALA A 568 28.42 -10.17 11.79
CA ALA A 568 29.66 -10.44 12.52
C ALA A 568 30.20 -11.85 12.26
N LEU A 569 29.34 -12.86 12.24
CA LEU A 569 29.74 -14.23 11.89
C LEU A 569 30.21 -14.33 10.44
N MET A 570 29.55 -13.64 9.52
CA MET A 570 29.99 -13.60 8.11
C MET A 570 31.33 -12.88 7.95
N ALA A 571 31.59 -11.84 8.76
CA ALA A 571 32.87 -11.14 8.82
C ALA A 571 33.98 -12.09 9.26
N GLN A 572 33.74 -12.83 10.34
CA GLN A 572 34.65 -13.83 10.88
C GLN A 572 34.97 -14.93 9.86
N GLU A 573 33.97 -15.52 9.20
CA GLU A 573 34.16 -16.55 8.17
C GLU A 573 34.95 -16.03 6.96
N ARG A 574 34.88 -14.73 6.67
CA ARG A 574 35.59 -14.11 5.54
C ARG A 574 36.96 -13.53 5.91
N GLY A 575 37.30 -13.44 7.19
CA GLY A 575 38.50 -12.74 7.65
C GLY A 575 38.46 -11.23 7.34
N LEU A 576 37.29 -10.60 7.42
CA LEU A 576 37.08 -9.17 7.20
C LEU A 576 36.59 -8.49 8.48
N SER A 577 36.70 -7.17 8.56
CA SER A 577 35.99 -6.39 9.56
C SER A 577 34.48 -6.37 9.27
N ILE A 578 33.67 -6.15 10.30
CA ILE A 578 32.20 -6.04 10.20
C ILE A 578 31.76 -4.99 9.16
N PRO A 579 32.29 -3.75 9.13
CA PRO A 579 31.90 -2.77 8.11
C PRO A 579 32.23 -3.20 6.67
N GLU A 580 33.31 -3.95 6.44
CA GLU A 580 33.71 -4.42 5.09
C GLU A 580 32.78 -5.49 4.50
N VAL A 581 32.03 -6.21 5.34
CA VAL A 581 31.03 -7.18 4.83
C VAL A 581 29.82 -6.47 4.23
N GLY A 582 29.59 -5.21 4.62
CA GLY A 582 28.45 -4.39 4.26
C GLY A 582 27.24 -4.59 5.17
N THR A 583 26.33 -3.61 5.19
CA THR A 583 25.02 -3.73 5.85
C THR A 583 23.93 -4.02 4.83
N THR A 584 22.82 -4.60 5.28
CA THR A 584 21.62 -4.70 4.44
C THR A 584 20.85 -3.39 4.49
N ARG A 585 20.25 -2.96 3.38
CA ARG A 585 19.45 -1.73 3.36
C ARG A 585 18.19 -1.88 4.21
N PHE A 586 18.00 -0.98 5.17
CA PHE A 586 16.73 -0.83 5.88
C PHE A 586 15.68 -0.23 4.94
N ARG A 587 14.45 -0.74 5.02
CA ARG A 587 13.32 -0.31 4.18
C ARG A 587 12.12 0.02 5.06
N PRO A 588 11.23 0.93 4.64
CA PRO A 588 9.89 1.00 5.22
C PRO A 588 9.13 -0.32 4.94
N PRO A 589 8.21 -0.73 5.83
CA PRO A 589 7.89 -0.08 7.10
C PRO A 589 8.81 -0.56 8.25
N TYR A 590 9.10 0.30 9.24
CA TYR A 590 9.88 -0.06 10.46
C TYR A 590 9.30 -1.27 11.20
N THR A 591 7.97 -1.32 11.32
CA THR A 591 7.18 -2.48 11.76
C THR A 591 6.03 -2.71 10.78
N PRO A 592 5.49 -3.94 10.68
CA PRO A 592 4.36 -4.21 9.79
C PRO A 592 3.16 -3.29 10.07
N ILE A 593 2.49 -2.88 8.99
CA ILE A 593 1.27 -2.05 9.04
C ILE A 593 0.11 -2.80 8.38
N ALA A 594 -1.11 -2.60 8.86
CA ALA A 594 -2.29 -3.19 8.25
C ALA A 594 -2.54 -2.56 6.87
N LEU A 595 -2.90 -3.37 5.86
CA LEU A 595 -3.28 -2.86 4.54
C LEU A 595 -4.49 -1.92 4.62
N GLY A 596 -5.41 -2.15 5.55
CA GLY A 596 -6.54 -1.27 5.78
C GLY A 596 -6.13 0.16 6.14
N ALA A 597 -5.06 0.34 6.93
CA ALA A 597 -4.56 1.67 7.27
C ALA A 597 -4.02 2.42 6.05
N LEU A 598 -3.42 1.71 5.09
CA LEU A 598 -2.93 2.30 3.83
C LEU A 598 -4.05 2.62 2.83
N ALA A 599 -5.16 1.89 2.89
CA ALA A 599 -6.31 2.12 2.02
C ALA A 599 -7.26 3.20 2.56
N GLY A 600 -7.21 3.46 3.87
CA GLY A 600 -8.01 4.48 4.53
C GLY A 600 -9.49 4.40 4.19
N GLN A 601 -9.99 5.47 3.58
CA GLN A 601 -11.38 5.61 3.17
C GLN A 601 -11.64 5.17 1.71
N ALA A 602 -10.60 4.84 0.93
CA ALA A 602 -10.69 4.42 -0.46
C ALA A 602 -11.21 2.98 -0.62
N ARG A 603 -12.45 2.73 -0.19
CA ARG A 603 -13.10 1.41 -0.19
C ARG A 603 -14.54 1.47 -0.71
N GLY A 604 -15.01 0.38 -1.31
CA GLY A 604 -16.38 0.30 -1.82
C GLY A 604 -16.67 1.39 -2.85
N ALA A 605 -17.79 2.11 -2.69
CA ALA A 605 -18.17 3.21 -3.58
C ALA A 605 -17.23 4.44 -3.48
N HIS A 606 -16.37 4.52 -2.45
CA HIS A 606 -15.38 5.59 -2.29
C HIS A 606 -14.00 5.21 -2.83
N PHE A 607 -13.82 4.02 -3.42
CA PHE A 607 -12.55 3.63 -4.03
C PHE A 607 -12.14 4.57 -5.19
N ARG A 608 -13.13 5.09 -5.91
CA ARG A 608 -12.95 6.12 -6.94
C ARG A 608 -14.16 7.06 -6.94
N PRO A 609 -14.03 8.32 -7.38
CA PRO A 609 -15.17 9.20 -7.55
C PRO A 609 -16.20 8.61 -8.52
N LEU A 610 -17.47 8.79 -8.20
CA LEU A 610 -18.60 8.44 -9.06
C LEU A 610 -19.24 9.73 -9.56
N ARG A 611 -19.29 9.91 -10.89
CA ARG A 611 -19.85 11.09 -11.55
C ARG A 611 -21.25 10.80 -12.07
N ARG A 612 -22.17 11.75 -11.86
CA ARG A 612 -23.59 11.66 -12.24
C ARG A 612 -23.94 12.84 -13.12
N THR A 613 -24.69 12.59 -14.20
CA THR A 613 -25.23 13.67 -15.04
C THR A 613 -26.36 14.40 -14.30
N PRO A 614 -26.76 15.61 -14.73
CA PRO A 614 -27.89 16.30 -14.13
C PRO A 614 -29.22 15.54 -14.23
N MET A 615 -29.35 14.62 -15.19
CA MET A 615 -30.53 13.77 -15.37
C MET A 615 -30.44 12.42 -14.65
N HIS A 616 -29.41 12.19 -13.82
CA HIS A 616 -29.17 10.87 -13.21
C HIS A 616 -30.35 10.35 -12.38
N ASP A 617 -30.94 11.21 -11.54
CA ASP A 617 -32.03 10.79 -10.67
C ASP A 617 -33.31 10.49 -11.48
N TRP A 618 -33.54 11.19 -12.60
CA TRP A 618 -34.57 10.85 -13.58
C TRP A 618 -34.33 9.47 -14.18
N HIS A 619 -33.10 9.19 -14.64
CA HIS A 619 -32.76 7.90 -15.24
C HIS A 619 -33.05 6.73 -14.28
N VAL A 620 -32.63 6.87 -13.02
CA VAL A 620 -32.87 5.84 -12.00
C VAL A 620 -34.37 5.68 -11.72
N ALA A 621 -35.13 6.78 -11.64
CA ALA A 621 -36.57 6.74 -11.40
C ALA A 621 -37.35 6.05 -12.55
N GLU A 622 -36.91 6.23 -13.79
CA GLU A 622 -37.51 5.61 -14.99
C GLU A 622 -36.96 4.20 -15.29
N GLY A 623 -36.29 3.56 -14.32
CA GLY A 623 -35.86 2.17 -14.44
C GLY A 623 -34.66 1.95 -15.35
N ALA A 624 -33.80 2.95 -15.53
CA ALA A 624 -32.55 2.77 -16.26
C ALA A 624 -31.63 1.75 -15.55
N ASP A 625 -31.16 0.77 -16.31
CA ASP A 625 -30.01 -0.07 -15.93
C ASP A 625 -28.75 0.77 -16.13
N MET A 626 -28.07 1.17 -15.05
CA MET A 626 -26.93 2.08 -15.12
C MET A 626 -25.61 1.32 -15.29
N MET A 627 -24.70 1.85 -16.12
CA MET A 627 -23.36 1.31 -16.30
C MET A 627 -22.26 2.34 -16.07
N GLU A 628 -21.10 1.86 -15.63
CA GLU A 628 -19.90 2.68 -15.44
C GLU A 628 -19.14 2.87 -16.75
N VAL A 629 -18.98 4.14 -17.17
CA VAL A 629 -18.16 4.55 -18.32
C VAL A 629 -17.10 5.53 -17.83
N GLY A 630 -15.89 5.02 -17.60
CA GLY A 630 -14.86 5.77 -16.87
C GLY A 630 -15.31 6.02 -15.44
N LEU A 631 -15.45 7.30 -15.06
CA LEU A 631 -16.00 7.71 -13.77
C LEU A 631 -17.52 7.98 -13.81
N TRP A 632 -18.15 7.99 -14.99
CA TRP A 632 -19.54 8.35 -15.16
C TRP A 632 -20.49 7.15 -14.99
N GLN A 633 -21.63 7.39 -14.35
CA GLN A 633 -22.80 6.52 -14.42
C GLN A 633 -23.67 6.95 -15.61
N ARG A 634 -23.85 6.07 -16.60
CA ARG A 634 -24.67 6.33 -17.79
C ARG A 634 -25.76 5.28 -17.96
N PRO A 635 -26.95 5.65 -18.47
CA PRO A 635 -27.99 4.68 -18.80
C PRO A 635 -27.50 3.68 -19.85
N ARG A 636 -27.44 2.40 -19.49
CA ARG A 636 -27.13 1.31 -20.41
C ARG A 636 -28.32 1.01 -21.32
N VAL A 637 -29.50 0.84 -20.71
CA VAL A 637 -30.82 0.59 -21.29
C VAL A 637 -31.90 1.03 -20.30
N TYR A 638 -33.13 1.22 -20.75
CA TYR A 638 -34.34 1.44 -19.94
C TYR A 638 -35.23 0.20 -20.04
N ARG A 639 -35.15 -0.66 -19.02
CA ARG A 639 -35.77 -2.00 -19.06
C ARG A 639 -37.22 -1.93 -18.62
N ARG A 640 -38.10 -2.58 -19.39
CA ARG A 640 -39.45 -2.92 -18.92
C ARG A 640 -39.38 -4.21 -18.10
N ASP A 641 -40.38 -4.44 -17.26
CA ASP A 641 -40.47 -5.63 -16.42
C ASP A 641 -40.30 -6.92 -17.23
N GLY A 642 -39.32 -7.74 -16.86
CA GLY A 642 -39.01 -9.01 -17.50
C GLY A 642 -38.17 -8.95 -18.77
N GLU A 643 -37.87 -7.76 -19.33
CA GLU A 643 -37.01 -7.66 -20.51
C GLU A 643 -35.53 -7.94 -20.17
N THR A 644 -34.84 -8.66 -21.05
CA THR A 644 -33.37 -8.72 -21.03
C THR A 644 -32.77 -7.40 -21.53
N VAL A 645 -31.48 -7.16 -21.27
CA VAL A 645 -30.77 -6.00 -21.84
C VAL A 645 -30.88 -5.99 -23.37
N GLU A 646 -30.78 -7.17 -23.99
CA GLU A 646 -30.88 -7.31 -25.44
C GLU A 646 -32.25 -6.91 -25.98
N GLN A 647 -33.32 -7.41 -25.38
CA GLN A 647 -34.68 -7.05 -25.76
C GLN A 647 -34.94 -5.54 -25.60
N ALA A 648 -34.46 -4.95 -24.50
CA ALA A 648 -34.62 -3.53 -24.23
C ALA A 648 -33.92 -2.65 -25.28
N TYR A 649 -32.63 -2.89 -25.57
CA TYR A 649 -31.92 -2.05 -26.56
C TYR A 649 -32.47 -2.25 -27.97
N ILE A 650 -32.90 -3.46 -28.34
CA ILE A 650 -33.51 -3.75 -29.65
C ILE A 650 -34.80 -2.94 -29.81
N ARG A 651 -35.66 -2.92 -28.77
CA ARG A 651 -36.89 -2.12 -28.74
C ARG A 651 -36.57 -0.64 -28.86
N GLU A 652 -35.66 -0.14 -28.03
CA GLU A 652 -35.23 1.26 -28.03
C GLU A 652 -34.70 1.69 -29.41
N ALA A 653 -33.71 0.98 -29.97
CA ALA A 653 -33.11 1.31 -31.25
C ALA A 653 -34.13 1.25 -32.40
N ARG A 654 -35.05 0.26 -32.39
CA ARG A 654 -36.15 0.19 -33.35
C ARG A 654 -37.05 1.42 -33.27
N GLN A 655 -37.42 1.83 -32.07
CA GLN A 655 -38.28 2.99 -31.84
C GLN A 655 -37.62 4.28 -32.32
N VAL A 656 -36.31 4.47 -32.10
CA VAL A 656 -35.57 5.63 -32.64
C VAL A 656 -35.66 5.71 -34.16
N ARG A 657 -35.53 4.58 -34.88
CA ARG A 657 -35.61 4.55 -36.35
C ARG A 657 -37.02 4.76 -36.88
N GLN A 658 -38.03 4.28 -36.15
CA GLN A 658 -39.44 4.35 -36.56
C GLN A 658 -40.06 5.71 -36.24
N SER A 659 -39.68 6.33 -35.13
CA SER A 659 -40.24 7.61 -34.68
C SER A 659 -39.17 8.57 -34.13
N VAL A 660 -38.93 8.56 -32.82
CA VAL A 660 -37.95 9.44 -32.16
C VAL A 660 -37.51 8.85 -30.83
N GLY A 661 -36.26 9.08 -30.45
CA GLY A 661 -35.79 8.84 -29.10
C GLY A 661 -34.81 9.90 -28.62
N ILE A 662 -34.58 9.91 -27.32
CA ILE A 662 -33.66 10.82 -26.64
C ILE A 662 -32.62 10.04 -25.81
N VAL A 663 -31.37 10.48 -25.85
CA VAL A 663 -30.26 9.90 -25.07
C VAL A 663 -29.44 10.98 -24.38
N ASP A 664 -28.97 10.69 -23.17
CA ASP A 664 -28.10 11.57 -22.40
C ASP A 664 -26.65 11.51 -22.91
N VAL A 665 -26.19 12.63 -23.46
CA VAL A 665 -24.82 12.85 -23.97
C VAL A 665 -24.07 13.93 -23.19
N SER A 666 -24.55 14.27 -21.98
CA SER A 666 -23.91 15.23 -21.09
C SER A 666 -22.44 14.88 -20.81
N THR A 667 -22.11 13.59 -20.82
CA THR A 667 -20.77 13.09 -20.49
C THR A 667 -19.71 13.32 -21.57
N LEU A 668 -20.06 13.75 -22.79
CA LEU A 668 -19.05 14.13 -23.79
C LEU A 668 -18.16 15.26 -23.25
N GLY A 669 -16.88 15.27 -23.57
CA GLY A 669 -16.03 16.42 -23.21
C GLY A 669 -16.51 17.65 -23.96
N LYS A 670 -16.53 18.81 -23.30
CA LYS A 670 -16.82 20.10 -23.94
C LYS A 670 -15.73 21.11 -23.56
N ILE A 671 -15.13 21.73 -24.55
CA ILE A 671 -14.04 22.70 -24.38
C ILE A 671 -14.41 23.97 -25.16
N ASP A 672 -14.52 25.10 -24.46
CA ASP A 672 -14.67 26.41 -25.09
C ASP A 672 -13.27 26.88 -25.52
N VAL A 673 -13.11 27.19 -26.79
CA VAL A 673 -11.85 27.60 -27.43
C VAL A 673 -12.05 29.01 -27.98
N GLN A 674 -11.36 29.97 -27.38
CA GLN A 674 -11.58 31.39 -27.63
C GLN A 674 -10.28 32.12 -28.01
N GLY A 675 -10.40 33.14 -28.85
CA GLY A 675 -9.30 34.04 -29.20
C GLY A 675 -9.10 34.21 -30.70
N PRO A 676 -8.35 35.25 -31.12
CA PRO A 676 -8.20 35.59 -32.54
C PRO A 676 -7.53 34.47 -33.36
N ASP A 677 -6.67 33.66 -32.74
CA ASP A 677 -5.97 32.55 -33.42
C ASP A 677 -6.70 31.20 -33.27
N ALA A 678 -7.90 31.16 -32.67
CA ALA A 678 -8.59 29.90 -32.34
C ALA A 678 -8.85 29.00 -33.55
N ALA A 679 -9.25 29.59 -34.69
CA ALA A 679 -9.48 28.84 -35.92
C ALA A 679 -8.19 28.21 -36.48
N GLU A 680 -7.05 28.92 -36.37
CA GLU A 680 -5.75 28.43 -36.80
C GLU A 680 -5.22 27.36 -35.84
N PHE A 681 -5.38 27.55 -34.52
CA PHE A 681 -5.04 26.54 -33.53
C PHE A 681 -5.79 25.23 -33.77
N LEU A 682 -7.12 25.29 -33.93
CA LEU A 682 -7.94 24.12 -34.29
C LEU A 682 -7.52 23.50 -35.62
N ASN A 683 -7.09 24.32 -36.58
CA ASN A 683 -6.58 23.87 -37.87
C ASN A 683 -5.23 23.12 -37.75
N ARG A 684 -4.44 23.34 -36.70
CA ARG A 684 -3.23 22.55 -36.40
C ARG A 684 -3.52 21.31 -35.56
N VAL A 685 -4.53 21.37 -34.69
CA VAL A 685 -4.94 20.24 -33.82
C VAL A 685 -5.63 19.14 -34.63
N TYR A 686 -6.63 19.49 -35.42
CA TYR A 686 -7.40 18.51 -36.20
C TYR A 686 -6.73 18.17 -37.52
N SER A 687 -6.96 16.96 -38.03
CA SER A 687 -6.43 16.54 -39.34
C SER A 687 -7.11 17.22 -40.53
N ASN A 688 -8.38 17.59 -40.39
CA ASN A 688 -9.14 18.34 -41.39
C ASN A 688 -9.08 19.86 -41.15
N GLY A 689 -9.49 20.65 -42.15
CA GLY A 689 -9.40 22.11 -42.08
C GLY A 689 -10.46 22.75 -41.19
N PHE A 690 -10.13 23.83 -40.47
CA PHE A 690 -11.08 24.59 -39.63
C PHE A 690 -11.19 26.09 -39.96
N LEU A 691 -10.20 26.67 -40.67
CA LEU A 691 -10.16 28.11 -40.99
C LEU A 691 -11.41 28.66 -41.70
N LYS A 692 -12.02 27.85 -42.58
CA LYS A 692 -13.17 28.23 -43.40
C LYS A 692 -14.52 27.74 -42.85
N LEU A 693 -14.58 27.30 -41.59
CA LEU A 693 -15.86 26.91 -40.97
C LEU A 693 -16.72 28.18 -40.76
N PRO A 694 -17.93 28.29 -41.35
CA PRO A 694 -18.79 29.45 -41.12
C PRO A 694 -19.30 29.52 -39.68
N GLU A 695 -19.65 30.71 -39.21
CA GLU A 695 -20.38 30.86 -37.93
C GLU A 695 -21.75 30.17 -37.99
N GLY A 696 -22.20 29.64 -36.86
CA GLY A 696 -23.44 28.86 -36.77
C GLY A 696 -23.37 27.51 -37.48
N LYS A 697 -22.16 27.00 -37.74
CA LYS A 697 -21.90 25.67 -38.29
C LYS A 697 -20.96 24.86 -37.41
N ALA A 698 -21.14 23.55 -37.44
CA ALA A 698 -20.29 22.55 -36.84
C ALA A 698 -19.46 21.82 -37.90
N ARG A 699 -18.37 21.19 -37.46
CA ARG A 699 -17.59 20.26 -38.27
C ARG A 699 -17.10 19.10 -37.41
N TYR A 700 -17.25 17.88 -37.91
CA TYR A 700 -16.64 16.70 -37.35
C TYR A 700 -15.13 16.69 -37.69
N GLY A 701 -14.28 16.44 -36.71
CA GLY A 701 -12.82 16.46 -36.86
C GLY A 701 -12.16 15.29 -36.16
N LEU A 702 -11.00 14.90 -36.69
CA LEU A 702 -10.19 13.79 -36.18
C LEU A 702 -8.91 14.34 -35.54
N MET A 703 -8.63 13.92 -34.32
CA MET A 703 -7.40 14.24 -33.61
C MET A 703 -6.46 13.03 -33.64
N LEU A 704 -5.24 13.22 -34.11
CA LEU A 704 -4.23 12.17 -34.16
C LEU A 704 -3.19 12.41 -33.06
N ARG A 705 -2.51 11.34 -32.66
CA ARG A 705 -1.24 11.44 -31.91
C ARG A 705 -0.12 11.82 -32.87
N GLU A 706 0.98 12.31 -32.31
CA GLU A 706 2.18 12.68 -33.08
C GLU A 706 2.76 11.51 -33.90
N ASP A 707 2.50 10.26 -33.51
CA ASP A 707 2.91 9.06 -34.24
C ASP A 707 1.97 8.66 -35.40
N GLY A 708 0.91 9.43 -35.64
CA GLY A 708 0.01 9.27 -36.79
C GLY A 708 -1.19 8.34 -36.55
N PHE A 709 -1.35 7.77 -35.34
CA PHE A 709 -2.54 7.00 -34.99
C PHE A 709 -3.71 7.92 -34.60
N LEU A 710 -4.93 7.47 -34.93
CA LEU A 710 -6.14 8.19 -34.53
C LEU A 710 -6.32 8.07 -33.02
N TRP A 711 -6.59 9.19 -32.37
CA TRP A 711 -6.63 9.29 -30.92
C TRP A 711 -8.03 9.57 -30.38
N ASP A 712 -8.63 10.65 -30.84
CA ASP A 712 -9.95 11.10 -30.46
C ASP A 712 -10.64 11.79 -31.64
N ASP A 713 -11.93 12.02 -31.49
CA ASP A 713 -12.75 12.69 -32.47
C ASP A 713 -13.85 13.50 -31.80
N GLY A 714 -14.52 14.31 -32.59
CA GLY A 714 -15.67 15.05 -32.12
C GLY A 714 -16.09 16.12 -33.09
N THR A 715 -17.12 16.87 -32.69
CA THR A 715 -17.61 18.00 -33.46
C THR A 715 -17.17 19.31 -32.81
N THR A 716 -16.75 20.28 -33.62
CA THR A 716 -16.41 21.62 -33.15
C THR A 716 -17.28 22.65 -33.83
N TRP A 717 -17.88 23.53 -33.04
CA TRP A 717 -18.95 24.45 -33.44
C TRP A 717 -18.42 25.87 -33.42
N ARG A 718 -18.54 26.60 -34.52
CA ARG A 718 -18.14 28.01 -34.55
C ARG A 718 -19.32 28.87 -34.08
N LEU A 719 -19.25 29.33 -32.84
CA LEU A 719 -20.31 30.13 -32.19
C LEU A 719 -20.16 31.63 -32.45
N GLY A 720 -18.95 32.07 -32.84
CA GLY A 720 -18.69 33.43 -33.31
C GLY A 720 -17.33 33.50 -34.00
N GLU A 721 -16.89 34.71 -34.36
CA GLU A 721 -15.67 34.91 -35.14
C GLU A 721 -14.45 34.25 -34.47
N HIS A 722 -14.35 34.40 -33.16
CA HIS A 722 -13.23 33.97 -32.32
C HIS A 722 -13.65 33.01 -31.21
N ARG A 723 -14.79 32.32 -31.35
CA ARG A 723 -15.33 31.42 -30.33
C ARG A 723 -15.78 30.10 -30.92
N PHE A 724 -15.26 29.01 -30.38
CA PHE A 724 -15.60 27.66 -30.78
C PHE A 724 -15.95 26.80 -29.57
N LEU A 725 -16.93 25.92 -29.71
CA LEU A 725 -17.20 24.87 -28.74
C LEU A 725 -16.76 23.53 -29.34
N MET A 726 -15.68 22.97 -28.80
CA MET A 726 -15.17 21.65 -29.15
C MET A 726 -15.85 20.59 -28.29
N THR A 727 -16.31 19.51 -28.92
CA THR A 727 -16.71 18.28 -28.25
C THR A 727 -15.65 17.20 -28.43
N THR A 728 -15.51 16.30 -27.45
CA THR A 728 -14.61 15.14 -27.47
C THR A 728 -15.37 13.90 -27.01
N THR A 729 -14.77 12.72 -27.15
CA THR A 729 -15.33 11.53 -26.50
C THR A 729 -15.34 11.67 -24.98
N THR A 730 -16.23 10.94 -24.30
CA THR A 730 -16.36 10.96 -22.83
C THR A 730 -15.07 10.57 -22.11
N ALA A 731 -14.31 9.61 -22.64
CA ALA A 731 -13.12 9.10 -21.99
C ALA A 731 -11.92 10.06 -22.11
N ASN A 732 -11.83 10.80 -23.22
CA ASN A 732 -10.69 11.64 -23.54
C ASN A 732 -10.91 13.14 -23.25
N ALA A 733 -12.02 13.52 -22.61
CA ALA A 733 -12.31 14.91 -22.26
C ALA A 733 -11.16 15.63 -21.53
N ALA A 734 -10.62 15.02 -20.46
CA ALA A 734 -9.50 15.59 -19.72
C ALA A 734 -8.14 15.47 -20.46
N PRO A 735 -7.78 14.31 -21.05
CA PRO A 735 -6.58 14.19 -21.87
C PRO A 735 -6.48 15.18 -23.03
N VAL A 736 -7.58 15.40 -23.77
CA VAL A 736 -7.60 16.37 -24.88
C VAL A 736 -7.35 17.78 -24.36
N LEU A 737 -8.05 18.22 -23.30
CA LEU A 737 -7.81 19.54 -22.71
C LEU A 737 -6.35 19.73 -22.29
N ALA A 738 -5.78 18.76 -21.56
CA ALA A 738 -4.39 18.81 -21.12
C ALA A 738 -3.41 18.90 -22.31
N GLN A 739 -3.70 18.21 -23.41
CA GLN A 739 -2.91 18.33 -24.63
C GLN A 739 -3.03 19.71 -25.27
N LEU A 740 -4.24 20.29 -25.35
CA LEU A 740 -4.44 21.64 -25.87
C LEU A 740 -3.67 22.68 -25.02
N GLU A 741 -3.73 22.56 -23.69
CA GLU A 741 -2.98 23.42 -22.76
C GLU A 741 -1.47 23.24 -22.95
N PHE A 742 -0.98 22.01 -23.09
CA PHE A 742 0.44 21.75 -23.37
C PHE A 742 0.88 22.40 -24.68
N LEU A 743 0.10 22.27 -25.75
CA LEU A 743 0.42 22.86 -27.05
C LEU A 743 0.52 24.38 -26.94
N LEU A 744 -0.42 25.03 -26.24
CA LEU A 744 -0.40 26.47 -26.04
C LEU A 744 0.70 26.92 -25.07
N ALA A 745 1.05 26.12 -24.07
CA ALA A 745 2.08 26.49 -23.09
C ALA A 745 3.52 26.26 -23.59
N ALA A 746 3.74 25.20 -24.37
CA ALA A 746 5.07 24.70 -24.68
C ALA A 746 5.42 24.69 -26.18
N VAL A 747 4.44 24.59 -27.08
CA VAL A 747 4.68 24.41 -28.53
C VAL A 747 4.39 25.69 -29.31
N TRP A 748 3.27 26.36 -29.01
CA TRP A 748 2.81 27.59 -29.65
C TRP A 748 2.43 28.68 -28.61
N PRO A 749 3.34 29.08 -27.71
CA PRO A 749 3.08 30.09 -26.69
C PRO A 749 2.76 31.48 -27.23
N GLU A 750 3.02 31.74 -28.51
CA GLU A 750 2.69 32.99 -29.19
C GLU A 750 1.22 33.09 -29.60
N MET A 751 0.49 31.98 -29.68
CA MET A 751 -0.91 31.97 -30.09
C MET A 751 -1.81 32.63 -29.04
N LYS A 752 -2.68 33.51 -29.49
CA LYS A 752 -3.70 34.15 -28.64
C LYS A 752 -4.95 33.28 -28.60
N VAL A 753 -4.85 32.16 -27.90
CA VAL A 753 -5.96 31.22 -27.69
C VAL A 753 -6.06 30.85 -26.22
N ALA A 754 -7.28 30.83 -25.70
CA ALA A 754 -7.62 30.27 -24.41
C ALA A 754 -8.51 29.05 -24.60
N VAL A 755 -8.22 27.98 -23.87
CA VAL A 755 -9.07 26.78 -23.80
C VAL A 755 -9.62 26.65 -22.39
N THR A 756 -10.89 26.29 -22.26
CA THR A 756 -11.53 26.11 -20.94
C THR A 756 -12.47 24.92 -21.00
N SER A 757 -12.35 23.99 -20.06
CA SER A 757 -13.36 22.93 -19.95
C SER A 757 -14.69 23.52 -19.53
N VAL A 758 -15.71 23.27 -20.33
CA VAL A 758 -17.11 23.55 -20.02
C VAL A 758 -17.91 22.25 -19.98
N SER A 759 -17.22 21.12 -19.77
CA SER A 759 -17.84 19.78 -19.78
C SER A 759 -19.01 19.68 -18.82
N ASP A 760 -18.81 20.17 -17.59
CA ASP A 760 -19.78 20.04 -16.49
C ASP A 760 -20.78 21.21 -16.45
N GLN A 761 -20.56 22.23 -17.28
CA GLN A 761 -21.46 23.38 -17.40
C GLN A 761 -22.75 23.01 -18.15
N TRP A 762 -22.69 22.01 -19.04
CA TRP A 762 -23.76 21.68 -19.96
C TRP A 762 -24.36 20.30 -19.65
N ALA A 763 -25.67 20.28 -19.43
CA ALA A 763 -26.47 19.09 -19.73
C ALA A 763 -26.65 19.01 -21.25
N ALA A 764 -26.55 17.81 -21.81
CA ALA A 764 -26.71 17.61 -23.25
C ALA A 764 -27.52 16.35 -23.55
N MET A 765 -28.43 16.45 -24.51
CA MET A 765 -29.29 15.36 -24.92
C MET A 765 -29.43 15.31 -26.44
N ALA A 766 -29.26 14.13 -27.02
CA ALA A 766 -29.43 13.90 -28.45
C ALA A 766 -30.84 13.36 -28.71
N VAL A 767 -31.61 14.08 -29.52
CA VAL A 767 -32.95 13.72 -29.99
C VAL A 767 -32.81 13.23 -31.44
N SER A 768 -33.03 11.94 -31.66
CA SER A 768 -32.77 11.27 -32.94
C SER A 768 -34.03 10.57 -33.46
N GLY A 769 -34.23 10.58 -34.78
CA GLY A 769 -35.29 9.86 -35.46
C GLY A 769 -36.06 10.73 -36.47
N PRO A 770 -36.86 10.14 -37.37
CA PRO A 770 -37.64 10.88 -38.37
C PRO A 770 -38.57 11.95 -37.77
N LYS A 771 -39.00 11.80 -36.50
CA LYS A 771 -39.85 12.76 -35.78
C LYS A 771 -39.10 13.74 -34.88
N ALA A 772 -37.77 13.72 -34.87
CA ALA A 772 -36.96 14.62 -34.03
C ALA A 772 -37.22 16.11 -34.31
N ARG A 773 -37.37 16.48 -35.59
CA ARG A 773 -37.68 17.87 -35.99
C ARG A 773 -39.06 18.31 -35.50
N ASP A 774 -40.07 17.47 -35.72
CA ASP A 774 -41.46 17.76 -35.32
C ASP A 774 -41.56 17.94 -33.80
N LEU A 775 -40.89 17.05 -33.04
CA LEU A 775 -40.82 17.15 -31.58
C LEU A 775 -40.14 18.44 -31.12
N LEU A 776 -38.95 18.75 -31.65
CA LEU A 776 -38.23 19.95 -31.23
C LEU A 776 -38.94 21.25 -31.63
N ALA A 777 -39.63 21.27 -32.76
CA ALA A 777 -40.47 22.40 -33.16
C ALA A 777 -41.65 22.64 -32.20
N ALA A 778 -42.10 21.63 -31.45
CA ALA A 778 -43.17 21.76 -30.46
C ALA A 778 -42.70 22.29 -29.09
N VAL A 779 -41.39 22.43 -28.87
CA VAL A 779 -40.83 22.83 -27.57
C VAL A 779 -39.87 24.01 -27.64
N LEU A 780 -39.27 24.30 -28.80
CA LEU A 780 -38.38 25.45 -28.97
C LEU A 780 -39.19 26.72 -29.25
N ASP A 781 -38.85 27.80 -28.56
CA ASP A 781 -39.61 29.06 -28.59
C ASP A 781 -39.31 29.90 -29.84
N ASP A 782 -38.05 29.92 -30.28
CA ASP A 782 -37.52 30.94 -31.21
C ASP A 782 -36.53 30.41 -32.26
N ILE A 783 -36.41 29.09 -32.42
CA ILE A 783 -35.56 28.46 -33.44
C ILE A 783 -36.40 27.93 -34.61
N GLY A 784 -36.15 28.42 -35.82
CA GLY A 784 -36.76 27.89 -37.04
C GLY A 784 -36.23 26.50 -37.40
N MET A 785 -37.10 25.48 -37.47
CA MET A 785 -36.72 24.06 -37.60
C MET A 785 -36.75 23.48 -39.02
N SER A 786 -37.07 24.28 -40.05
CA SER A 786 -37.03 23.81 -41.45
C SER A 786 -35.60 23.47 -41.89
N ASN A 787 -35.44 22.67 -42.96
CA ASN A 787 -34.12 22.31 -43.47
C ASN A 787 -33.32 23.55 -43.95
N GLU A 788 -34.01 24.55 -44.51
CA GLU A 788 -33.43 25.80 -44.96
C GLU A 788 -32.98 26.67 -43.78
N ALA A 789 -33.81 26.78 -42.73
CA ALA A 789 -33.51 27.56 -41.53
C ALA A 789 -32.44 26.91 -40.65
N PHE A 790 -32.47 25.58 -40.56
CA PHE A 790 -31.58 24.75 -39.75
C PHE A 790 -30.97 23.59 -40.58
N PRO A 791 -30.05 23.93 -41.50
CA PRO A 791 -29.41 22.95 -42.37
C PRO A 791 -28.51 21.99 -41.59
N PHE A 792 -28.16 20.85 -42.21
CA PHE A 792 -27.22 19.87 -41.65
C PHE A 792 -25.91 20.52 -41.15
N MET A 793 -25.41 20.06 -40.00
CA MET A 793 -24.30 20.65 -39.25
C MET A 793 -24.53 22.13 -38.85
N GLY A 794 -25.78 22.58 -38.79
CA GLY A 794 -26.16 23.89 -38.23
C GLY A 794 -26.02 23.91 -36.70
N VAL A 795 -25.84 25.10 -36.15
CA VAL A 795 -25.85 25.37 -34.71
C VAL A 795 -26.64 26.65 -34.45
N ARG A 796 -27.55 26.65 -33.49
CA ARG A 796 -28.44 27.76 -33.15
C ARG A 796 -28.54 27.93 -31.63
N GLU A 797 -28.52 29.18 -31.20
CA GLU A 797 -28.89 29.58 -29.84
C GLU A 797 -30.37 29.97 -29.83
N GLY A 798 -31.08 29.63 -28.75
CA GLY A 798 -32.50 29.96 -28.58
C GLY A 798 -33.00 29.55 -27.21
N HIS A 799 -34.31 29.34 -27.08
CA HIS A 799 -34.97 29.06 -25.81
C HIS A 799 -35.93 27.86 -25.88
N LEU A 800 -36.10 27.20 -24.74
CA LEU A 800 -37.11 26.17 -24.50
C LEU A 800 -37.78 26.47 -23.16
N ASP A 801 -39.06 26.83 -23.19
CA ASP A 801 -39.81 27.35 -22.04
C ASP A 801 -39.03 28.48 -21.32
N GLY A 802 -38.39 29.37 -22.08
CA GLY A 802 -37.55 30.47 -21.57
C GLY A 802 -36.16 30.07 -21.03
N VAL A 803 -35.80 28.78 -21.02
CA VAL A 803 -34.45 28.31 -20.69
C VAL A 803 -33.53 28.47 -21.90
N PRO A 804 -32.38 29.16 -21.78
CA PRO A 804 -31.42 29.25 -22.89
C PRO A 804 -30.87 27.88 -23.27
N VAL A 805 -30.96 27.55 -24.55
CA VAL A 805 -30.45 26.31 -25.14
C VAL A 805 -29.58 26.58 -26.36
N LEU A 806 -28.59 25.71 -26.54
CA LEU A 806 -27.77 25.64 -27.74
C LEU A 806 -28.10 24.33 -28.46
N VAL A 807 -28.59 24.42 -29.69
CA VAL A 807 -29.06 23.27 -30.48
C VAL A 807 -28.13 23.08 -31.66
N ALA A 808 -27.67 21.85 -31.90
CA ALA A 808 -26.83 21.50 -33.03
C ALA A 808 -27.44 20.34 -33.82
N ARG A 809 -27.53 20.45 -35.15
CA ARG A 809 -28.06 19.38 -36.01
C ARG A 809 -26.95 18.40 -36.39
N LEU A 810 -26.74 17.42 -35.50
CA LEU A 810 -25.68 16.41 -35.56
C LEU A 810 -26.30 15.02 -35.39
N SER A 811 -25.72 14.01 -36.04
CA SER A 811 -26.22 12.63 -35.95
C SER A 811 -25.09 11.63 -35.79
N PHE A 812 -25.17 10.83 -34.71
CA PHE A 812 -24.36 9.63 -34.54
C PHE A 812 -25.15 8.34 -34.83
N SER A 813 -26.48 8.44 -34.96
CA SER A 813 -27.42 7.34 -35.21
C SER A 813 -27.68 7.04 -36.68
N GLY A 814 -27.32 7.97 -37.56
CA GLY A 814 -27.65 7.92 -39.00
C GLY A 814 -29.03 8.45 -39.35
N GLU A 815 -29.86 8.78 -38.36
CA GLU A 815 -31.17 9.42 -38.54
C GLU A 815 -31.02 10.96 -38.55
N LEU A 816 -32.09 11.66 -38.92
CA LEU A 816 -32.24 13.07 -38.57
C LEU A 816 -32.11 13.22 -37.04
N ALA A 817 -31.22 14.09 -36.59
CA ALA A 817 -30.94 14.24 -35.18
C ALA A 817 -30.47 15.66 -34.83
N TYR A 818 -30.72 16.02 -33.58
CA TYR A 818 -30.34 17.29 -32.98
C TYR A 818 -29.83 17.02 -31.57
N GLU A 819 -28.73 17.66 -31.19
CA GLU A 819 -28.31 17.73 -29.80
C GLU A 819 -28.76 19.05 -29.18
N VAL A 820 -29.40 18.98 -28.02
CA VAL A 820 -29.88 20.13 -27.24
C VAL A 820 -29.01 20.24 -25.99
N TYR A 821 -28.37 21.39 -25.83
CA TYR A 821 -27.49 21.72 -24.71
C TYR A 821 -28.16 22.78 -23.86
N ALA A 822 -28.30 22.51 -22.57
CA ALA A 822 -28.83 23.44 -21.57
C ALA A 822 -27.84 23.57 -20.42
N GLY A 823 -27.89 24.68 -19.68
CA GLY A 823 -27.10 24.79 -18.44
C GLY A 823 -27.41 23.61 -17.51
N ALA A 824 -26.38 23.03 -16.88
CA ALA A 824 -26.51 21.79 -16.11
C ALA A 824 -27.64 21.83 -15.05
N HIS A 825 -27.84 22.98 -14.41
CA HIS A 825 -28.92 23.20 -13.43
C HIS A 825 -30.35 23.08 -14.01
N SER A 826 -30.52 23.28 -15.32
CA SER A 826 -31.80 23.17 -16.02
C SER A 826 -31.93 21.87 -16.82
N GLY A 827 -30.91 21.01 -16.80
CA GLY A 827 -30.83 19.82 -17.66
C GLY A 827 -32.01 18.86 -17.48
N GLU A 828 -32.38 18.53 -16.24
CA GLU A 828 -33.51 17.64 -15.98
C GLU A 828 -34.85 18.27 -16.37
N ALA A 829 -35.03 19.57 -16.16
CA ALA A 829 -36.26 20.27 -16.56
C ALA A 829 -36.45 20.24 -18.09
N VAL A 830 -35.39 20.54 -18.84
CA VAL A 830 -35.38 20.47 -20.30
C VAL A 830 -35.63 19.03 -20.79
N TRP A 831 -34.96 18.05 -20.19
CA TRP A 831 -35.15 16.63 -20.49
C TRP A 831 -36.62 16.19 -20.31
N ARG A 832 -37.20 16.46 -19.13
CA ARG A 832 -38.60 16.14 -18.81
C ARG A 832 -39.57 16.81 -19.78
N ARG A 833 -39.30 18.08 -20.13
CA ARG A 833 -40.15 18.85 -21.05
C ARG A 833 -40.14 18.28 -22.48
N ILE A 834 -38.98 17.85 -22.97
CA ILE A 834 -38.86 17.17 -24.27
C ILE A 834 -39.57 15.81 -24.22
N MET A 835 -39.37 15.03 -23.16
CA MET A 835 -40.04 13.73 -23.00
C MET A 835 -41.56 13.88 -22.98
N ALA A 836 -42.11 14.85 -22.23
CA ALA A 836 -43.54 15.08 -22.14
C ALA A 836 -44.17 15.49 -23.48
N ALA A 837 -43.55 16.40 -24.24
CA ALA A 837 -44.03 16.73 -25.59
C ALA A 837 -43.87 15.56 -26.57
N GLY A 838 -42.85 14.73 -26.34
CA GLY A 838 -42.55 13.56 -27.15
C GLY A 838 -43.57 12.44 -27.05
N GLU A 839 -44.45 12.43 -26.04
CA GLU A 839 -45.54 11.45 -25.94
C GLU A 839 -46.44 11.44 -27.20
N ALA A 840 -46.71 12.62 -27.77
CA ALA A 840 -47.48 12.75 -29.02
C ALA A 840 -46.75 12.17 -30.25
N PHE A 841 -45.45 11.92 -30.13
CA PHE A 841 -44.58 11.39 -31.16
C PHE A 841 -44.02 10.00 -30.80
N ASP A 842 -44.55 9.33 -29.78
CA ASP A 842 -44.07 8.01 -29.33
C ASP A 842 -42.56 8.00 -29.04
N VAL A 843 -42.11 9.02 -28.30
CA VAL A 843 -40.69 9.16 -27.89
C VAL A 843 -40.26 8.05 -26.93
N VAL A 844 -39.01 7.63 -27.05
CA VAL A 844 -38.38 6.73 -26.07
C VAL A 844 -37.08 7.32 -25.53
N ALA A 845 -36.82 7.16 -24.23
CA ALA A 845 -35.48 7.31 -23.70
C ALA A 845 -34.67 6.05 -24.04
N TYR A 846 -33.46 6.21 -24.58
CA TYR A 846 -32.62 5.08 -24.94
C TYR A 846 -31.20 5.18 -24.38
N GLY A 847 -30.61 4.03 -24.09
CA GLY A 847 -29.31 3.92 -23.45
C GLY A 847 -28.14 3.70 -24.42
N LEU A 848 -26.96 3.43 -23.85
CA LEU A 848 -25.73 3.22 -24.61
C LEU A 848 -25.75 1.99 -25.52
N GLU A 849 -26.48 0.93 -25.17
CA GLU A 849 -26.56 -0.26 -26.03
C GLU A 849 -27.36 0.03 -27.31
N ALA A 850 -28.44 0.81 -27.19
CA ALA A 850 -29.22 1.25 -28.35
C ALA A 850 -28.44 2.27 -29.18
N LEU A 851 -27.74 3.22 -28.55
CA LEU A 851 -26.83 4.14 -29.25
C LEU A 851 -25.71 3.37 -29.97
N GLY A 852 -25.15 2.36 -29.31
CA GLY A 852 -24.15 1.45 -29.86
C GLY A 852 -24.68 0.69 -31.08
N THR A 853 -25.93 0.25 -31.03
CA THR A 853 -26.59 -0.42 -32.17
C THR A 853 -26.73 0.53 -33.35
N LEU A 854 -27.29 1.72 -33.13
CA LEU A 854 -27.53 2.71 -34.18
C LEU A 854 -26.23 3.13 -34.88
N ARG A 855 -25.14 3.32 -34.13
CA ARG A 855 -23.83 3.70 -34.70
C ARG A 855 -23.14 2.53 -35.42
N ILE A 856 -23.27 1.29 -34.91
CA ILE A 856 -22.72 0.09 -35.56
C ILE A 856 -23.39 -0.10 -36.92
N GLU A 857 -24.72 0.05 -37.00
CA GLU A 857 -25.46 -0.03 -38.26
C GLU A 857 -24.96 0.99 -39.31
N LYS A 858 -24.39 2.11 -38.87
CA LYS A 858 -23.80 3.13 -39.74
C LYS A 858 -22.31 2.97 -40.01
N GLY A 859 -21.64 2.02 -39.36
CA GLY A 859 -20.18 1.87 -39.45
C GLY A 859 -19.40 2.97 -38.73
N HIS A 860 -20.07 3.76 -37.87
CA HIS A 860 -19.40 4.80 -37.10
C HIS A 860 -18.49 4.18 -36.03
N VAL A 861 -17.29 4.73 -35.91
CA VAL A 861 -16.29 4.29 -34.95
C VAL A 861 -16.57 4.87 -33.56
N ALA A 862 -16.13 4.15 -32.54
CA ALA A 862 -16.11 4.61 -31.16
C ALA A 862 -14.86 4.06 -30.46
N GLY A 863 -14.81 4.16 -29.13
CA GLY A 863 -13.69 3.66 -28.31
C GLY A 863 -13.16 2.26 -28.67
N PRO A 864 -13.99 1.24 -29.00
CA PRO A 864 -13.49 -0.08 -29.40
C PRO A 864 -12.68 -0.10 -30.69
N GLU A 865 -12.95 0.83 -31.62
CA GLU A 865 -12.20 1.00 -32.86
C GLU A 865 -11.03 1.98 -32.70
N LEU A 866 -11.12 2.94 -31.77
CA LEU A 866 -10.07 3.89 -31.42
C LEU A 866 -9.10 3.30 -30.37
N ASP A 867 -8.41 2.22 -30.72
CA ASP A 867 -7.66 1.38 -29.77
C ASP A 867 -6.18 1.80 -29.58
N GLY A 868 -5.77 2.92 -30.18
CA GLY A 868 -4.40 3.43 -30.18
C GLY A 868 -3.46 2.77 -31.19
N ARG A 869 -3.95 1.84 -32.02
CA ARG A 869 -3.18 1.14 -33.07
C ARG A 869 -3.79 1.31 -34.46
N THR A 870 -4.95 1.95 -34.55
CA THR A 870 -5.67 2.22 -35.80
C THR A 870 -5.36 3.60 -36.33
N THR A 871 -5.03 3.69 -37.61
CA THR A 871 -4.93 4.97 -38.32
C THR A 871 -6.31 5.42 -38.81
N ALA A 872 -6.43 6.68 -39.23
CA ALA A 872 -7.65 7.14 -39.89
C ALA A 872 -7.96 6.30 -41.16
N GLU A 873 -6.94 5.86 -41.89
CA GLU A 873 -7.11 5.02 -43.08
C GLU A 873 -7.63 3.63 -42.72
N ASP A 874 -7.10 3.02 -41.67
CA ASP A 874 -7.57 1.70 -41.20
C ASP A 874 -9.07 1.70 -40.92
N LEU A 875 -9.58 2.81 -40.38
CA LEU A 875 -10.98 2.99 -40.03
C LEU A 875 -11.88 3.52 -41.15
N GLY A 876 -11.36 3.70 -42.37
CA GLY A 876 -12.13 4.25 -43.49
C GLY A 876 -12.36 5.77 -43.42
N LEU A 877 -11.65 6.46 -42.53
CA LEU A 877 -11.73 7.90 -42.30
C LEU A 877 -10.56 8.67 -42.92
N GLY A 878 -9.67 8.00 -43.66
CA GLY A 878 -8.47 8.61 -44.23
C GLY A 878 -8.75 9.78 -45.18
N GLY A 879 -9.89 9.76 -45.89
CA GLY A 879 -10.34 10.88 -46.74
C GLY A 879 -10.58 12.19 -45.99
N MET A 880 -10.75 12.16 -44.66
CA MET A 880 -10.85 13.36 -43.83
C MET A 880 -9.49 13.98 -43.49
N THR A 881 -8.40 13.24 -43.63
CA THR A 881 -7.06 13.74 -43.31
C THR A 881 -6.56 14.66 -44.41
N SER A 882 -6.12 15.88 -44.06
CA SER A 882 -5.64 16.84 -45.06
C SER A 882 -4.29 16.41 -45.61
N ARG A 883 -4.10 16.58 -46.93
CA ARG A 883 -2.79 16.50 -47.61
C ARG A 883 -2.21 17.88 -47.94
N ARG A 884 -2.90 18.96 -47.55
CA ARG A 884 -2.60 20.35 -47.94
C ARG A 884 -2.15 21.25 -46.79
N LYS A 885 -2.15 20.73 -45.55
CA LYS A 885 -1.73 21.45 -44.36
C LYS A 885 -1.06 20.47 -43.40
N ASP A 886 -0.20 21.01 -42.54
CA ASP A 886 0.35 20.29 -41.41
C ASP A 886 -0.61 20.30 -40.22
N TYR A 887 -0.53 19.26 -39.41
CA TYR A 887 -1.28 19.08 -38.17
C TYR A 887 -0.62 18.00 -37.31
N ILE A 888 -1.07 17.84 -36.07
CA ILE A 888 -0.52 16.84 -35.17
C ILE A 888 -0.68 15.44 -35.76
N GLY A 889 0.44 14.73 -35.93
CA GLY A 889 0.51 13.39 -36.52
C GLY A 889 0.77 13.35 -38.03
N SER A 890 0.63 14.46 -38.76
CA SER A 890 0.81 14.47 -40.23
C SER A 890 2.23 14.10 -40.66
N ALA A 891 3.24 14.43 -39.86
CA ALA A 891 4.63 14.14 -40.16
C ALA A 891 4.98 12.64 -40.12
N MET A 892 4.23 11.83 -39.37
CA MET A 892 4.55 10.43 -39.08
C MET A 892 3.55 9.43 -39.64
N MET A 893 2.44 9.90 -40.22
CA MET A 893 1.35 9.05 -40.72
C MET A 893 1.72 8.24 -41.97
N ASP A 894 2.70 8.69 -42.75
CA ASP A 894 3.11 8.05 -44.01
C ASP A 894 4.30 7.07 -43.85
N ARG A 895 4.64 6.67 -42.62
CA ARG A 895 5.67 5.66 -42.38
C ARG A 895 5.26 4.32 -42.98
N GLU A 896 6.24 3.57 -43.49
CA GLU A 896 6.05 2.28 -44.19
C GLU A 896 5.01 1.37 -43.51
N GLY A 897 5.14 1.09 -42.21
CA GLY A 897 4.21 0.22 -41.48
C GLY A 897 2.80 0.78 -41.23
N LEU A 898 2.55 2.07 -41.47
CA LEU A 898 1.23 2.72 -41.35
C LEU A 898 0.49 2.83 -42.69
N VAL A 899 1.24 2.74 -43.80
CA VAL A 899 0.69 2.76 -45.17
C VAL A 899 0.69 1.38 -45.82
N ASP A 900 1.17 0.34 -45.13
CA ASP A 900 1.12 -1.05 -45.61
C ASP A 900 -0.33 -1.47 -45.94
N ASP A 901 -0.52 -2.02 -47.13
CA ASP A 901 -1.81 -2.49 -47.63
C ASP A 901 -2.35 -3.66 -46.79
N ASN A 902 -1.47 -4.45 -46.17
CA ASN A 902 -1.85 -5.58 -45.31
C ASN A 902 -2.30 -5.17 -43.90
N ARG A 903 -2.39 -3.87 -43.60
CA ARG A 903 -2.94 -3.43 -42.31
C ARG A 903 -4.39 -3.90 -42.15
N MET A 904 -4.79 -4.11 -40.90
CA MET A 904 -6.19 -4.41 -40.60
C MET A 904 -7.06 -3.21 -40.94
N LYS A 905 -8.08 -3.43 -41.77
CA LYS A 905 -9.06 -2.42 -42.17
C LYS A 905 -10.42 -2.71 -41.54
N LEU A 906 -11.16 -1.67 -41.21
CA LEU A 906 -12.50 -1.75 -40.68
C LEU A 906 -13.43 -2.33 -41.74
N VAL A 907 -14.14 -3.39 -41.38
CA VAL A 907 -15.14 -4.08 -42.18
C VAL A 907 -16.41 -4.33 -41.37
N GLY A 908 -17.50 -4.61 -42.06
CA GLY A 908 -18.71 -5.16 -41.47
C GLY A 908 -18.69 -6.68 -41.50
N LEU A 909 -19.40 -7.31 -40.58
CA LEU A 909 -19.57 -8.76 -40.46
C LEU A 909 -21.05 -9.06 -40.21
N ILE A 910 -21.62 -10.01 -40.93
CA ILE A 910 -22.99 -10.51 -40.71
C ILE A 910 -22.92 -11.98 -40.31
N SER A 911 -23.59 -12.36 -39.22
CA SER A 911 -23.76 -13.79 -38.87
C SER A 911 -24.59 -14.50 -39.93
N ARG A 912 -24.08 -15.63 -40.42
CA ARG A 912 -24.73 -16.46 -41.45
C ARG A 912 -25.68 -17.51 -40.85
N ASP A 913 -25.44 -17.90 -39.61
CA ASP A 913 -26.18 -18.92 -38.85
C ASP A 913 -27.17 -18.33 -37.84
N GLY A 914 -27.30 -17.00 -37.80
CA GLY A 914 -28.19 -16.28 -36.88
C GLY A 914 -27.72 -16.29 -35.41
N GLN A 915 -26.48 -16.70 -35.14
CA GLN A 915 -25.91 -16.69 -33.79
C GLN A 915 -25.28 -15.34 -33.43
N PRO A 916 -25.29 -14.95 -32.14
CA PRO A 916 -24.73 -13.68 -31.68
C PRO A 916 -23.21 -13.62 -31.82
N VAL A 917 -22.70 -12.70 -32.63
CA VAL A 917 -21.26 -12.42 -32.73
C VAL A 917 -20.79 -11.74 -31.45
N ARG A 918 -19.64 -12.16 -30.90
CA ARG A 918 -19.06 -11.57 -29.68
C ARG A 918 -17.94 -10.60 -30.03
N SER A 919 -17.96 -9.43 -29.40
CA SER A 919 -16.83 -8.50 -29.43
C SER A 919 -15.58 -9.17 -28.82
N GLY A 920 -14.41 -8.95 -29.43
CA GLY A 920 -13.15 -9.62 -29.09
C GLY A 920 -12.95 -11.00 -29.74
N SER A 921 -13.92 -11.53 -30.48
CA SER A 921 -13.71 -12.75 -31.28
C SER A 921 -12.63 -12.53 -32.34
N HIS A 922 -11.79 -13.55 -32.55
CA HIS A 922 -10.80 -13.55 -33.63
C HIS A 922 -11.43 -14.02 -34.93
N LEU A 923 -11.00 -13.43 -36.05
CA LEU A 923 -11.44 -13.81 -37.40
C LEU A 923 -10.45 -14.81 -37.98
N ILE A 924 -10.94 -15.99 -38.38
CA ILE A 924 -10.10 -17.06 -38.93
C ILE A 924 -10.70 -17.61 -40.22
N VAL A 925 -9.85 -18.18 -41.07
CA VAL A 925 -10.29 -18.92 -42.26
C VAL A 925 -10.92 -20.24 -41.82
N PRO A 926 -12.13 -20.60 -42.30
CA PRO A 926 -12.72 -21.90 -42.03
C PRO A 926 -11.82 -23.03 -42.54
N ASN A 927 -11.65 -24.10 -41.74
CA ASN A 927 -10.81 -25.27 -42.10
C ASN A 927 -9.35 -24.92 -42.47
N GLY A 928 -8.81 -23.83 -41.92
CA GLY A 928 -7.42 -23.40 -42.13
C GLY A 928 -6.39 -24.17 -41.29
N GLU A 929 -5.24 -23.54 -41.07
CA GLU A 929 -4.13 -24.10 -40.28
C GLU A 929 -4.54 -24.45 -38.84
N SER A 930 -3.82 -25.39 -38.22
CA SER A 930 -3.99 -25.76 -36.81
C SER A 930 -2.65 -25.58 -36.06
N PRO A 931 -2.56 -24.63 -35.10
CA PRO A 931 -3.63 -23.75 -34.62
C PRO A 931 -4.01 -22.67 -35.66
N PRO A 932 -5.27 -22.19 -35.65
CA PRO A 932 -5.73 -21.21 -36.62
C PRO A 932 -5.04 -19.86 -36.42
N ARG A 933 -4.54 -19.27 -37.50
CA ARG A 933 -4.04 -17.89 -37.53
C ARG A 933 -5.20 -16.91 -37.44
N SER A 934 -5.11 -15.95 -36.52
CA SER A 934 -6.01 -14.80 -36.46
C SER A 934 -5.67 -13.81 -37.58
N LEU A 935 -6.66 -13.48 -38.41
CA LEU A 935 -6.59 -12.46 -39.46
C LEU A 935 -7.03 -11.08 -38.97
N GLY A 936 -7.58 -11.01 -37.77
CA GLY A 936 -8.26 -9.82 -37.29
C GLY A 936 -9.12 -10.12 -36.09
N HIS A 937 -9.90 -9.14 -35.66
CA HIS A 937 -10.80 -9.29 -34.53
C HIS A 937 -12.07 -8.45 -34.67
N VAL A 938 -13.14 -8.91 -34.02
CA VAL A 938 -14.39 -8.19 -33.88
C VAL A 938 -14.21 -7.09 -32.83
N THR A 939 -14.45 -5.84 -33.20
CA THR A 939 -14.34 -4.69 -32.29
C THR A 939 -15.65 -4.43 -31.57
N SER A 940 -16.77 -4.51 -32.29
CA SER A 940 -18.11 -4.19 -31.80
C SER A 940 -19.16 -5.11 -32.39
N SER A 941 -20.20 -5.48 -31.65
CA SER A 941 -21.28 -6.33 -32.16
C SER A 941 -22.64 -5.99 -31.56
N THR A 942 -23.71 -6.28 -32.31
CA THR A 942 -25.09 -6.05 -31.88
C THR A 942 -26.07 -6.92 -32.67
N TYR A 943 -27.31 -7.05 -32.20
CA TYR A 943 -28.45 -7.41 -33.04
C TYR A 943 -29.03 -6.14 -33.65
N SER A 944 -29.03 -6.04 -34.98
CA SER A 944 -29.62 -4.91 -35.70
C SER A 944 -31.13 -5.11 -35.86
N PRO A 945 -31.99 -4.27 -35.24
CA PRO A 945 -33.43 -4.31 -35.51
C PRO A 945 -33.78 -3.83 -36.92
N ALA A 946 -32.90 -3.05 -37.57
CA ALA A 946 -33.14 -2.56 -38.92
C ALA A 946 -32.91 -3.65 -39.99
N LEU A 947 -31.97 -4.57 -39.74
CA LEU A 947 -31.64 -5.68 -40.62
C LEU A 947 -32.18 -7.04 -40.16
N GLU A 948 -32.67 -7.12 -38.92
CA GLU A 948 -33.11 -8.34 -38.23
C GLU A 948 -32.03 -9.43 -38.18
N LYS A 949 -30.76 -9.02 -38.01
CA LYS A 949 -29.58 -9.89 -38.01
C LYS A 949 -28.57 -9.48 -36.93
N TYR A 950 -27.79 -10.44 -36.45
CA TYR A 950 -26.56 -10.14 -35.72
C TYR A 950 -25.50 -9.61 -36.69
N ILE A 951 -25.01 -8.41 -36.38
CA ILE A 951 -23.98 -7.72 -37.15
C ILE A 951 -22.83 -7.31 -36.23
N ALA A 952 -21.68 -7.06 -36.83
CA ALA A 952 -20.49 -6.65 -36.11
C ALA A 952 -19.56 -5.79 -36.96
N LEU A 953 -18.83 -4.88 -36.30
CA LEU A 953 -17.65 -4.26 -36.87
C LEU A 953 -16.42 -5.08 -36.50
N GLY A 954 -15.45 -5.16 -37.41
CA GLY A 954 -14.19 -5.85 -37.17
C GLY A 954 -13.04 -5.18 -37.91
N LEU A 955 -11.84 -5.38 -37.36
CA LEU A 955 -10.58 -5.04 -38.01
C LEU A 955 -10.02 -6.30 -38.63
N LEU A 956 -9.93 -6.33 -39.97
CA LEU A 956 -9.53 -7.50 -40.75
C LEU A 956 -8.33 -7.15 -41.65
N GLU A 957 -7.28 -7.97 -41.61
CA GLU A 957 -6.14 -7.91 -42.53
C GLU A 957 -6.62 -7.90 -43.98
N ASP A 958 -6.24 -6.86 -44.72
CA ASP A 958 -6.67 -6.58 -46.10
C ASP A 958 -8.21 -6.54 -46.28
N GLY A 959 -8.93 -6.16 -45.22
CA GLY A 959 -10.38 -6.38 -45.13
C GLY A 959 -11.23 -5.77 -46.26
N ARG A 960 -10.80 -4.65 -46.85
CA ARG A 960 -11.55 -3.99 -47.95
C ARG A 960 -11.58 -4.83 -49.23
N ASN A 961 -10.57 -5.65 -49.47
CA ASN A 961 -10.50 -6.53 -50.64
C ASN A 961 -11.15 -7.90 -50.39
N ARG A 962 -11.70 -8.11 -49.18
CA ARG A 962 -12.23 -9.38 -48.70
C ARG A 962 -13.75 -9.36 -48.51
N ILE A 963 -14.42 -8.33 -49.02
CA ILE A 963 -15.89 -8.24 -49.02
C ILE A 963 -16.49 -9.43 -49.78
N GLY A 964 -17.48 -10.09 -49.18
CA GLY A 964 -18.12 -11.31 -49.67
C GLY A 964 -17.45 -12.61 -49.19
N GLU A 965 -16.30 -12.52 -48.51
CA GLU A 965 -15.62 -13.71 -47.97
C GLU A 965 -16.35 -14.26 -46.74
N ALA A 966 -16.42 -15.58 -46.63
CA ALA A 966 -16.92 -16.27 -45.44
C ALA A 966 -15.78 -16.61 -44.47
N LEU A 967 -15.89 -16.16 -43.22
CA LEU A 967 -14.93 -16.39 -42.15
C LEU A 967 -15.62 -17.01 -40.92
N VAL A 968 -14.84 -17.43 -39.94
CA VAL A 968 -15.33 -17.82 -38.61
C VAL A 968 -14.89 -16.78 -37.59
N ALA A 969 -15.85 -16.22 -36.84
CA ALA A 969 -15.57 -15.44 -35.64
C ALA A 969 -15.47 -16.39 -34.43
N THR A 970 -14.26 -16.67 -33.99
CA THR A 970 -13.97 -17.62 -32.89
C THR A 970 -13.68 -16.91 -31.57
N TYR A 971 -14.27 -17.41 -30.49
CA TYR A 971 -13.93 -17.06 -29.11
C TYR A 971 -13.49 -18.32 -28.33
N PRO A 972 -12.20 -18.69 -28.43
CA PRO A 972 -11.71 -19.97 -27.93
C PRO A 972 -11.93 -20.20 -26.43
N LEU A 973 -11.81 -19.14 -25.61
CA LEU A 973 -11.98 -19.23 -24.15
C LEU A 973 -13.40 -19.65 -23.73
N LYS A 974 -14.39 -19.50 -24.62
CA LYS A 974 -15.79 -19.91 -24.39
C LYS A 974 -16.25 -21.00 -25.35
N GLY A 975 -15.35 -21.53 -26.19
CA GLY A 975 -15.69 -22.54 -27.19
C GLY A 975 -16.79 -22.09 -28.16
N HIS A 976 -16.86 -20.80 -28.46
CA HIS A 976 -17.95 -20.21 -29.25
C HIS A 976 -17.44 -19.79 -30.63
N ASN A 977 -18.02 -20.32 -31.69
CA ASN A 977 -17.66 -20.05 -33.09
C ASN A 977 -18.91 -19.66 -33.85
N VAL A 978 -18.82 -18.61 -34.67
CA VAL A 978 -19.94 -18.11 -35.48
C VAL A 978 -19.47 -17.93 -36.90
N ASP A 979 -20.23 -18.48 -37.86
CA ASP A 979 -19.96 -18.27 -39.28
C ASP A 979 -20.38 -16.84 -39.66
N VAL A 980 -19.46 -16.06 -40.22
CA VAL A 980 -19.69 -14.67 -40.59
C VAL A 980 -19.35 -14.42 -42.06
N GLU A 981 -20.08 -13.51 -42.69
CA GLU A 981 -19.77 -12.96 -44.01
C GLU A 981 -19.19 -11.57 -43.85
N VAL A 982 -18.06 -11.30 -44.50
CA VAL A 982 -17.44 -9.98 -44.55
C VAL A 982 -18.23 -9.08 -45.49
N VAL A 983 -18.68 -7.93 -45.01
CA VAL A 983 -19.49 -6.96 -45.76
C VAL A 983 -18.97 -5.53 -45.55
N SER A 984 -19.57 -4.55 -46.23
CA SER A 984 -19.31 -3.14 -45.92
C SER A 984 -19.60 -2.85 -44.44
N SER A 985 -18.78 -2.02 -43.80
CA SER A 985 -19.06 -1.52 -42.44
C SER A 985 -20.31 -0.63 -42.36
N HIS A 986 -20.83 -0.18 -43.50
CA HIS A 986 -22.06 0.61 -43.61
C HIS A 986 -23.24 -0.30 -43.92
N PHE A 987 -23.96 -0.74 -42.88
CA PHE A 987 -25.01 -1.73 -42.97
C PHE A 987 -26.38 -1.14 -43.34
N PHE A 988 -26.66 0.08 -42.89
CA PHE A 988 -27.99 0.71 -43.00
C PHE A 988 -27.89 2.11 -43.61
N ASP A 989 -28.71 2.39 -44.62
CA ASP A 989 -28.79 3.67 -45.35
C ASP A 989 -27.40 4.24 -45.73
N PRO A 990 -26.56 3.50 -46.47
CA PRO A 990 -25.17 3.92 -46.74
C PRO A 990 -25.07 5.28 -47.45
N GLU A 991 -26.09 5.65 -48.22
CA GLU A 991 -26.18 6.95 -48.91
C GLU A 991 -26.56 8.12 -47.96
N GLY A 992 -26.93 7.84 -46.71
CA GLY A 992 -27.26 8.86 -45.70
C GLY A 992 -28.56 9.63 -45.99
N SER A 993 -29.46 9.05 -46.78
CA SER A 993 -30.70 9.70 -47.22
C SER A 993 -31.58 10.15 -46.06
N ARG A 994 -31.57 9.44 -44.93
CA ARG A 994 -32.40 9.74 -43.74
C ARG A 994 -31.83 10.83 -42.85
N MET A 995 -30.54 11.16 -43.00
CA MET A 995 -29.86 12.19 -42.21
C MET A 995 -30.05 13.60 -42.81
N HIS A 996 -30.16 13.66 -44.14
CA HIS A 996 -30.12 14.92 -44.91
C HIS A 996 -31.49 15.49 -45.29
N VAL A 997 -32.60 14.86 -44.87
CA VAL A 997 -33.99 15.33 -45.05
C VAL A 997 -34.36 16.53 -44.18
#